data_AF-A0A2E8HK48-F1
#
_entry.id   AF-A0A2E8HK48-F1
#
_cell.length_a   1.000
_cell.length_b   1.000
_cell.length_c   1.000
_cell.angle_alpha   90.00
_cell.angle_beta   90.00
_cell.angle_gamma   90.00
#
_symmetry.space_group_name_H-M   'P 1'
#
loop_
_entity.id
_entity.type
_entity.pdbx_description
1 polymer ?
#
loop_
_entity_poly.entity_id
_entity_poly.type
_entity_poly.pdbx_seq_one_letter_code
_entity_poly.pdbx_strand_id
1 'polypeptide(L)'
;MPWEAGADLQTGFFDAFRTTGTPETFQTLSPTVRKWYLPQTLYYLYGWKNHEYTNYSRENYSRYVDIFLEGDRYYDVYGNFITRGWQIYDWRQRQPADFGNSILKNPRFSSWFSSVLISSASKGQLHYSLTIGDLIRTTLTPMTFSKPAFNGIQFDVSSDKYALTFITSRIDNPANVFGSNETFASSETIFTNLMGGRGTVQLGDFTKLGVTYVNAAHGNSRLSIQDASLKGSLGGRLNADNVRRIVVRLGDDSPEDGEGGALLFRDRLFVDGVEHPEIEPSIDGGIRRRGLLEANGADIVTLSYDIERDFVAGVRDEISDFKEAKKIEIELVVGNDYRIDATSNMQTNSSGETVFLPVERSQGNIKDGSNQRVVRFQYGLPTANEIYGFTLEVSELAGFNLRSEFDVNRRHRKFPNQNILSNQSLDTDRSTAWYVTASRLMYPWFFFAERYSMDAEYSTSMPIPDQRGFIDYENDFTFLYEFVDDNDDQDRFPDWRRRTTGGSNTTQGRQTIREADREVFPGLDENNDLVNDFNQNDNEQPDYDEAFLRYAVDAPEFLFGTDMNNNGVVDRFENDTEPDFPYRRDHRGYNVYVGAEVTPGTKITVGRLDETLISRGNRSKSTYGLFTYEDEFPRYDIDIRFMEFLRFVKDDIPNDLIQWVQQPFSGGGLQDVPDRLIAQNTTVNSTYLKFSFNRLQPLHISGKLKWDHYFQHDEQAADTRNESFTGFILRADYPWQPLQTLTLIPKWKQTLTRRVPTDRLELRRAELSEIFSLMSVYEIIPGSFYVESGVEWEVINNLRKKPDPAPPNFVEDFNTLTVATQLTNKSAYLGYILTANVGVRVQRQNFREGSETNFLSFVTVFAGLN
;
A
#
# COMPACT_ATOMS: atom_id res chain seq x y z
N MET A 1 -3.67 63.19 -19.27
CA MET A 1 -2.88 63.35 -20.50
C MET A 1 -1.92 64.51 -20.29
N PRO A 2 -0.59 64.32 -20.41
CA PRO A 2 0.11 64.24 -21.72
C PRO A 2 1.35 63.28 -21.70
N TRP A 3 2.09 62.90 -22.75
CA TRP A 3 2.34 63.44 -24.10
C TRP A 3 2.50 62.37 -25.21
N GLU A 4 2.39 61.06 -24.92
CA GLU A 4 2.58 59.99 -25.94
C GLU A 4 1.27 59.44 -26.51
N ALA A 5 0.13 60.05 -26.20
CA ALA A 5 -1.15 59.71 -26.81
C ALA A 5 -1.41 60.40 -28.17
N GLY A 6 -0.43 61.14 -28.72
CA GLY A 6 -0.63 62.04 -29.85
C GLY A 6 -0.07 61.59 -31.21
N ALA A 7 0.81 60.58 -31.27
CA ALA A 7 1.55 60.27 -32.50
C ALA A 7 1.28 58.88 -33.11
N ASP A 8 0.93 57.86 -32.31
CA ASP A 8 0.82 56.48 -32.82
C ASP A 8 -0.59 56.03 -33.21
N LEU A 9 -1.56 56.94 -33.17
CA LEU A 9 -2.93 56.72 -33.67
C LEU A 9 -3.04 56.78 -35.22
N GLN A 10 -1.94 56.78 -35.97
CA GLN A 10 -1.94 56.94 -37.43
C GLN A 10 -1.36 55.79 -38.27
N THR A 11 -0.90 54.68 -37.69
CA THR A 11 -0.34 53.56 -38.50
C THR A 11 -1.02 52.21 -38.32
N GLY A 12 -1.92 52.02 -37.34
CA GLY A 12 -2.79 50.85 -37.28
C GLY A 12 -2.07 49.49 -37.08
N PHE A 13 -0.84 49.48 -36.56
CA PHE A 13 -0.11 48.25 -36.23
C PHE A 13 0.61 48.39 -34.87
N PHE A 14 -0.14 48.30 -33.77
CA PHE A 14 0.44 47.93 -32.48
C PHE A 14 -0.39 46.80 -31.89
N ASP A 15 0.04 45.58 -32.19
CA ASP A 15 -0.45 44.36 -31.55
C ASP A 15 0.53 44.01 -30.43
N ALA A 16 0.17 44.36 -29.19
CA ALA A 16 1.00 44.13 -28.01
C ALA A 16 1.21 42.62 -27.68
N PHE A 17 0.59 41.72 -28.46
CA PHE A 17 0.51 40.29 -28.18
C PHE A 17 1.34 39.42 -29.13
N ARG A 18 2.14 40.01 -30.03
CA ARG A 18 3.11 39.26 -30.86
C ARG A 18 4.54 39.63 -30.52
N THR A 19 5.43 38.64 -30.52
CA THR A 19 6.87 38.88 -30.57
C THR A 19 7.24 39.47 -31.93
N THR A 20 7.11 40.78 -32.10
CA THR A 20 7.91 41.46 -33.12
C THR A 20 9.35 41.39 -32.65
N GLY A 21 10.27 40.90 -33.50
CA GLY A 21 11.70 40.87 -33.18
C GLY A 21 12.20 42.23 -32.65
N THR A 22 13.35 42.23 -31.97
CA THR A 22 13.88 43.41 -31.24
C THR A 22 13.62 44.70 -32.01
N PRO A 23 12.71 45.58 -31.55
CA PRO A 23 12.39 46.78 -32.29
C PRO A 23 13.64 47.64 -32.39
N GLU A 24 14.17 47.81 -33.60
CA GLU A 24 15.24 48.76 -33.86
C GLU A 24 14.67 50.17 -33.72
N THR A 25 14.94 50.80 -32.58
CA THR A 25 14.52 52.18 -32.35
C THR A 25 15.40 53.12 -33.18
N PHE A 26 14.83 54.06 -33.93
CA PHE A 26 15.61 55.00 -34.76
C PHE A 26 16.70 55.76 -33.96
N GLN A 27 16.55 55.88 -32.64
CA GLN A 27 17.54 56.46 -31.74
C GLN A 27 18.85 55.65 -31.65
N THR A 28 18.84 54.33 -31.87
CA THR A 28 20.07 53.49 -31.86
C THR A 28 20.91 53.63 -33.14
N LEU A 29 20.33 54.22 -34.19
CA LEU A 29 20.94 54.47 -35.50
C LEU A 29 21.59 55.87 -35.61
N SER A 30 21.55 56.68 -34.56
CA SER A 30 22.18 58.02 -34.56
C SER A 30 23.72 57.90 -34.69
N PRO A 31 24.37 58.64 -35.61
CA PRO A 31 25.83 58.58 -35.84
C PRO A 31 26.61 59.36 -34.77
N THR A 32 26.33 59.09 -33.49
CA THR A 32 27.06 59.65 -32.36
C THR A 32 28.16 58.70 -31.90
N VAL A 33 29.38 59.23 -31.70
CA VAL A 33 30.55 58.46 -31.22
C VAL A 33 30.33 57.92 -29.81
N ARG A 34 29.53 58.63 -29.00
CA ARG A 34 29.19 58.26 -27.62
C ARG A 34 27.73 57.77 -27.57
N LYS A 35 27.56 56.46 -27.48
CA LYS A 35 26.25 55.83 -27.23
C LYS A 35 26.08 55.60 -25.73
N TRP A 36 25.03 56.16 -25.15
CA TRP A 36 24.67 55.90 -23.76
C TRP A 36 23.84 54.62 -23.71
N TYR A 37 24.46 53.51 -23.29
CA TYR A 37 23.73 52.27 -23.04
C TYR A 37 23.05 52.39 -21.68
N LEU A 38 21.72 52.47 -21.70
CA LEU A 38 20.90 52.39 -20.50
C LEU A 38 20.05 51.13 -20.61
N PRO A 39 19.99 50.29 -19.56
CA PRO A 39 18.98 49.25 -19.52
C PRO A 39 17.62 49.91 -19.72
N GLN A 40 16.92 49.58 -20.81
CA GLN A 40 15.68 50.25 -21.22
C GLN A 40 14.67 50.30 -20.05
N THR A 41 14.63 49.22 -19.27
CA THR A 41 13.81 49.08 -18.07
C THR A 41 14.07 50.14 -16.99
N LEU A 42 15.33 50.56 -16.78
CA LEU A 42 15.66 51.57 -15.77
C LEU A 42 15.28 52.99 -16.20
N TYR A 43 15.42 53.29 -17.50
CA TYR A 43 14.98 54.57 -18.06
C TYR A 43 13.45 54.69 -18.06
N TYR A 44 12.74 53.67 -18.54
CA TYR A 44 11.28 53.72 -18.67
C TYR A 44 10.54 53.71 -17.32
N LEU A 45 11.02 52.94 -16.33
CA LEU A 45 10.31 52.80 -15.05
C LEU A 45 10.73 53.84 -14.01
N TYR A 46 12.03 54.18 -13.97
CA TYR A 46 12.56 55.09 -12.94
C TYR A 46 12.97 56.46 -13.51
N GLY A 47 12.89 56.66 -14.83
CA GLY A 47 13.31 57.90 -15.48
C GLY A 47 14.84 58.10 -15.48
N TRP A 48 15.60 57.08 -15.10
CA TRP A 48 17.01 57.25 -14.76
C TRP A 48 17.87 57.47 -15.99
N LYS A 49 18.64 58.55 -15.96
CA LYS A 49 19.64 58.89 -16.98
C LYS A 49 21.02 58.75 -16.38
N ASN A 50 21.87 57.96 -17.01
CA ASN A 50 23.24 57.68 -16.60
C ASN A 50 24.16 58.92 -16.56
N HIS A 51 23.72 60.05 -17.10
CA HIS A 51 24.43 61.33 -17.08
C HIS A 51 23.80 62.36 -16.12
N GLU A 52 22.65 62.07 -15.52
CA GLU A 52 22.01 62.99 -14.57
C GLU A 52 22.65 62.90 -13.19
N TYR A 53 22.86 64.06 -12.56
CA TYR A 53 23.36 64.17 -11.20
C TYR A 53 22.27 63.79 -10.19
N THR A 54 22.48 62.71 -9.44
CA THR A 54 21.54 62.24 -8.42
C THR A 54 21.73 63.00 -7.09
N ASN A 55 20.71 63.71 -6.61
CA ASN A 55 20.71 64.35 -5.29
C ASN A 55 19.46 63.98 -4.48
N TYR A 56 19.64 63.03 -3.56
CA TYR A 56 18.52 62.49 -2.77
C TYR A 56 18.01 63.39 -1.64
N SER A 57 18.54 64.61 -1.52
CA SER A 57 18.02 65.61 -0.57
C SER A 57 16.76 66.32 -1.07
N ARG A 58 16.50 66.31 -2.39
CA ARG A 58 15.29 66.89 -3.00
C ARG A 58 14.36 65.84 -3.60
N GLU A 59 14.91 64.76 -4.13
CA GLU A 59 14.15 63.63 -4.67
C GLU A 59 14.52 62.37 -3.89
N ASN A 60 13.62 61.81 -3.09
CA ASN A 60 13.94 60.66 -2.24
C ASN A 60 14.45 59.48 -3.10
N TYR A 61 15.49 58.80 -2.62
CA TYR A 61 16.00 57.58 -3.28
C TYR A 61 14.87 56.55 -3.40
N SER A 62 14.48 56.24 -4.63
CA SER A 62 13.63 55.10 -4.89
C SER A 62 14.51 53.87 -4.89
N ARG A 63 14.30 52.97 -3.91
CA ARG A 63 14.96 51.67 -3.92
C ARG A 63 14.66 50.99 -5.26
N TYR A 64 15.63 50.23 -5.78
CA TYR A 64 15.31 49.21 -6.75
C TYR A 64 14.30 48.27 -6.08
N VAL A 65 13.01 48.46 -6.36
CA VAL A 65 12.05 47.40 -6.16
C VAL A 65 12.36 46.39 -7.25
N ASP A 66 12.43 45.13 -6.88
CA ASP A 66 12.62 44.08 -7.87
C ASP A 66 11.50 44.23 -8.90
N ILE A 67 11.87 44.62 -10.11
CA ILE A 67 10.94 44.72 -11.24
C ILE A 67 10.27 43.37 -11.50
N PHE A 68 10.82 42.27 -10.98
CA PHE A 68 10.29 40.91 -10.95
C PHE A 68 9.47 40.58 -9.69
N LEU A 69 8.93 41.57 -8.96
CA LEU A 69 7.97 41.34 -7.85
C LEU A 69 6.72 40.52 -8.26
N GLU A 70 6.49 40.33 -9.56
CA GLU A 70 5.44 39.48 -10.15
C GLU A 70 6.02 38.31 -10.99
N GLY A 71 7.34 38.10 -10.98
CA GLY A 71 8.01 37.04 -11.73
C GLY A 71 8.27 37.32 -13.23
N ASP A 72 8.56 36.26 -13.97
CA ASP A 72 8.97 36.27 -15.38
C ASP A 72 7.78 36.29 -16.34
N ARG A 73 8.00 36.74 -17.59
CA ARG A 73 6.99 36.66 -18.65
C ARG A 73 7.05 35.29 -19.31
N TYR A 74 5.91 34.61 -19.38
CA TYR A 74 5.77 33.32 -20.04
C TYR A 74 4.96 33.46 -21.32
N TYR A 75 5.40 32.70 -22.33
CA TYR A 75 4.79 32.63 -23.65
C TYR A 75 4.49 31.18 -23.98
N ASP A 76 3.46 30.96 -24.78
CA ASP A 76 3.16 29.62 -25.30
C ASP A 76 4.15 29.20 -26.40
N VAL A 77 3.99 27.98 -26.90
CA VAL A 77 4.81 27.42 -27.99
C VAL A 77 4.70 28.21 -29.31
N TYR A 78 3.71 29.09 -29.45
CA TYR A 78 3.49 29.93 -30.62
C TYR A 78 4.00 31.37 -30.43
N GLY A 79 4.54 31.69 -29.24
CA GLY A 79 5.02 33.02 -28.89
C GLY A 79 3.93 33.99 -28.42
N ASN A 80 2.71 33.51 -28.14
CA ASN A 80 1.67 34.35 -27.54
C ASN A 80 1.95 34.51 -26.05
N PHE A 81 1.76 35.72 -25.53
CA PHE A 81 1.91 36.01 -24.11
C PHE A 81 0.83 35.29 -23.29
N ILE A 82 1.24 34.47 -22.31
CA ILE A 82 0.32 33.77 -21.39
C ILE A 82 0.08 34.65 -20.16
N THR A 83 1.14 34.93 -19.41
CA THR A 83 1.06 35.64 -18.14
C THR A 83 2.45 36.11 -17.70
N ARG A 84 2.49 36.96 -16.68
CA ARG A 84 3.67 37.31 -15.91
C ARG A 84 3.53 36.69 -14.51
N GLY A 85 4.46 35.83 -14.11
CA GLY A 85 4.29 35.01 -12.91
C GLY A 85 5.50 34.15 -12.58
N TRP A 86 5.26 33.04 -11.90
CA TRP A 86 6.27 32.00 -11.64
C TRP A 86 5.85 30.69 -12.31
N GLN A 87 6.79 30.03 -12.99
CA GLN A 87 6.62 28.65 -13.43
C GLN A 87 6.68 27.73 -12.21
N ILE A 88 5.54 27.19 -11.81
CA ILE A 88 5.43 26.35 -10.60
C ILE A 88 5.82 24.90 -10.89
N TYR A 89 5.37 24.37 -12.04
CA TYR A 89 5.64 23.01 -12.48
C TYR A 89 5.91 23.01 -13.99
N ASP A 90 6.87 22.20 -14.44
CA ASP A 90 7.16 21.98 -15.85
C ASP A 90 7.77 20.60 -16.04
N TRP A 91 7.16 19.80 -16.89
CA TRP A 91 7.68 18.50 -17.30
C TRP A 91 7.85 18.52 -18.82
N ARG A 92 9.09 18.28 -19.27
CA ARG A 92 9.45 18.26 -20.68
C ARG A 92 10.09 16.93 -21.04
N GLN A 93 9.70 16.38 -22.18
CA GLN A 93 10.36 15.26 -22.81
C GLN A 93 10.78 15.66 -24.23
N ARG A 94 12.09 15.62 -24.50
CA ARG A 94 12.72 15.95 -25.77
C ARG A 94 13.51 14.73 -26.25
N GLN A 95 13.25 14.32 -27.48
CA GLN A 95 13.91 13.18 -28.10
C GLN A 95 14.18 13.46 -29.58
N PRO A 96 15.38 13.18 -30.11
CA PRO A 96 16.57 12.72 -29.40
C PRO A 96 17.29 13.88 -28.67
N ALA A 97 17.69 13.67 -27.41
CA ALA A 97 18.51 14.62 -26.65
C ALA A 97 19.17 13.93 -25.44
N ASP A 98 20.37 14.39 -25.06
CA ASP A 98 20.92 14.12 -23.72
C ASP A 98 20.08 14.84 -22.67
N PHE A 99 19.84 14.18 -21.53
CA PHE A 99 19.00 14.71 -20.44
C PHE A 99 17.62 15.18 -20.93
N GLY A 100 17.06 14.46 -21.92
CA GLY A 100 15.88 14.91 -22.65
C GLY A 100 14.58 14.86 -21.85
N ASN A 101 14.52 14.14 -20.72
CA ASN A 101 13.36 14.15 -19.83
C ASN A 101 13.68 14.98 -18.59
N SER A 102 13.03 16.14 -18.43
CA SER A 102 13.30 17.09 -17.34
C SER A 102 12.03 17.48 -16.60
N ILE A 103 12.05 17.41 -15.27
CA ILE A 103 10.96 17.87 -14.38
C ILE A 103 11.49 18.99 -13.49
N LEU A 104 10.73 20.08 -13.41
CA LEU A 104 10.97 21.21 -12.53
C LEU A 104 9.76 21.39 -11.60
N LYS A 105 10.03 21.39 -10.29
CA LYS A 105 9.08 21.77 -9.23
C LYS A 105 9.64 22.98 -8.49
N ASN A 106 8.97 24.12 -8.60
CA ASN A 106 9.37 25.35 -7.91
C ASN A 106 9.20 25.18 -6.39
N PRO A 107 10.04 25.80 -5.52
CA PRO A 107 9.80 25.80 -4.07
C PRO A 107 8.40 26.26 -3.63
N ARG A 108 7.74 27.09 -4.45
CA ARG A 108 6.34 27.49 -4.24
C ARG A 108 5.35 26.34 -4.38
N PHE A 109 5.66 25.29 -5.15
CA PHE A 109 4.82 24.10 -5.30
C PHE A 109 4.56 23.45 -3.94
N SER A 110 5.61 23.18 -3.15
CA SER A 110 5.45 22.59 -1.82
C SER A 110 5.06 23.61 -0.74
N SER A 111 5.57 24.84 -0.81
CA SER A 111 5.33 25.82 0.26
C SER A 111 4.02 26.60 0.15
N TRP A 112 3.60 27.03 -1.05
CA TRP A 112 2.38 27.83 -1.23
C TRP A 112 1.18 26.97 -1.61
N PHE A 113 1.42 25.92 -2.40
CA PHE A 113 0.37 25.03 -2.91
C PHE A 113 0.32 23.68 -2.20
N SER A 114 1.09 23.49 -1.12
CA SER A 114 1.13 22.24 -0.34
C SER A 114 1.30 20.98 -1.21
N SER A 115 2.14 21.08 -2.25
CA SER A 115 2.43 20.01 -3.20
C SER A 115 1.22 19.52 -4.02
N VAL A 116 0.18 20.34 -4.21
CA VAL A 116 -0.97 20.02 -5.07
C VAL A 116 -1.41 21.24 -5.89
N LEU A 117 -1.51 21.09 -7.21
CA LEU A 117 -2.07 22.07 -8.14
C LEU A 117 -3.29 21.48 -8.82
N ILE A 118 -4.41 22.20 -8.81
CA ILE A 118 -5.65 21.79 -9.47
C ILE A 118 -6.09 22.89 -10.43
N SER A 119 -6.29 22.54 -11.69
CA SER A 119 -6.94 23.38 -12.70
C SER A 119 -8.20 22.68 -13.19
N SER A 120 -9.36 23.28 -12.97
CA SER A 120 -10.64 22.70 -13.37
C SER A 120 -11.50 23.71 -14.14
N ALA A 121 -12.37 23.17 -14.99
CA ALA A 121 -13.52 23.94 -15.47
C ALA A 121 -14.68 23.01 -15.83
N SER A 122 -15.85 23.62 -16.03
CA SER A 122 -17.06 22.93 -16.42
C SER A 122 -17.83 23.72 -17.46
N LYS A 123 -18.57 23.02 -18.31
CA LYS A 123 -19.51 23.59 -19.27
C LYS A 123 -20.69 22.64 -19.47
N GLY A 124 -21.85 23.01 -18.92
CA GLY A 124 -23.02 22.14 -18.92
C GLY A 124 -22.73 20.88 -18.11
N GLN A 125 -22.85 19.72 -18.76
CA GLN A 125 -22.58 18.40 -18.18
C GLN A 125 -21.11 17.97 -18.30
N LEU A 126 -20.28 18.70 -19.05
CA LEU A 126 -18.87 18.37 -19.20
C LEU A 126 -18.07 19.01 -18.07
N HIS A 127 -17.34 18.19 -17.32
CA HIS A 127 -16.40 18.60 -16.28
C HIS A 127 -14.99 18.16 -16.67
N TYR A 128 -14.00 19.00 -16.41
CA TYR A 128 -12.59 18.62 -16.50
C TYR A 128 -11.82 19.05 -15.25
N SER A 129 -10.81 18.27 -14.88
CA SER A 129 -9.81 18.62 -13.87
C SER A 129 -8.42 18.13 -14.29
N LEU A 130 -7.41 18.98 -14.12
CA LEU A 130 -5.99 18.62 -14.22
C LEU A 130 -5.37 18.83 -12.84
N THR A 131 -4.98 17.73 -12.21
CA THR A 131 -4.37 17.69 -10.89
C THR A 131 -2.89 17.30 -11.04
N ILE A 132 -2.00 18.06 -10.43
CA ILE A 132 -0.56 17.76 -10.36
C ILE A 132 -0.19 17.74 -8.89
N GLY A 133 0.38 16.65 -8.40
CA GLY A 133 0.59 16.48 -6.97
C GLY A 133 1.67 15.48 -6.61
N ASP A 134 2.17 15.59 -5.37
CA ASP A 134 3.08 14.58 -4.81
C ASP A 134 2.34 13.42 -4.12
N LEU A 135 1.10 13.65 -3.67
CA LEU A 135 0.30 12.75 -2.84
C LEU A 135 -1.18 12.77 -3.29
N ILE A 136 -1.47 12.25 -4.48
CA ILE A 136 -2.85 12.15 -5.00
C ILE A 136 -3.40 10.75 -4.70
N ARG A 137 -4.52 10.62 -3.97
CA ARG A 137 -5.24 9.33 -3.88
C ARG A 137 -5.84 9.02 -5.24
N THR A 138 -5.39 7.94 -5.87
CA THR A 138 -5.78 7.60 -7.24
C THR A 138 -5.99 6.10 -7.38
N THR A 139 -7.20 5.70 -7.78
CA THR A 139 -7.52 4.31 -8.14
C THR A 139 -8.14 4.29 -9.53
N LEU A 140 -7.49 3.61 -10.47
CA LEU A 140 -8.10 3.27 -11.74
C LEU A 140 -8.98 2.04 -11.55
N THR A 141 -8.41 0.93 -11.09
CA THR A 141 -9.12 -0.28 -10.64
C THR A 141 -8.25 -0.96 -9.58
N PRO A 142 -8.82 -1.79 -8.69
CA PRO A 142 -8.04 -2.45 -7.63
C PRO A 142 -6.99 -3.42 -8.17
N MET A 143 -7.16 -4.00 -9.38
CA MET A 143 -6.18 -4.93 -9.94
C MET A 143 -5.16 -4.27 -10.91
N THR A 144 -5.38 -3.03 -11.37
CA THR A 144 -4.46 -2.38 -12.34
C THR A 144 -3.64 -1.23 -11.76
N PHE A 145 -4.24 -0.33 -10.97
CA PHE A 145 -3.57 0.82 -10.37
C PHE A 145 -4.40 1.38 -9.21
N SER A 146 -3.84 1.35 -8.00
CA SER A 146 -4.45 1.90 -6.79
C SER A 146 -3.35 2.43 -5.86
N LYS A 147 -3.37 3.73 -5.60
CA LYS A 147 -2.35 4.40 -4.79
C LYS A 147 -2.96 5.35 -3.78
N PRO A 148 -2.62 5.24 -2.47
CA PRO A 148 -2.94 6.26 -1.46
C PRO A 148 -2.23 7.59 -1.77
N ALA A 149 -1.03 7.52 -2.34
CA ALA A 149 -0.14 8.65 -2.55
C ALA A 149 0.56 8.63 -3.92
N PHE A 150 -0.19 8.88 -5.00
CA PHE A 150 0.37 9.00 -6.35
C PHE A 150 1.09 10.35 -6.55
N ASN A 151 2.36 10.29 -6.97
CA ASN A 151 3.14 11.45 -7.41
C ASN A 151 3.11 11.55 -8.92
N GLY A 152 2.44 12.56 -9.46
CA GLY A 152 2.34 12.73 -10.91
C GLY A 152 1.25 13.71 -11.33
N ILE A 153 0.75 13.49 -12.53
CA ILE A 153 -0.34 14.24 -13.14
C ILE A 153 -1.53 13.31 -13.30
N GLN A 154 -2.70 13.77 -12.88
CA GLN A 154 -3.99 13.15 -13.16
C GLN A 154 -4.88 14.13 -13.94
N PHE A 155 -5.44 13.67 -15.05
CA PHE A 155 -6.36 14.43 -15.87
C PHE A 155 -7.69 13.69 -15.95
N ASP A 156 -8.74 14.31 -15.45
CA ASP A 156 -10.09 13.77 -15.40
C ASP A 156 -11.02 14.56 -16.31
N VAL A 157 -11.85 13.84 -17.06
CA VAL A 157 -12.92 14.38 -17.89
C VAL A 157 -14.17 13.56 -17.65
N SER A 158 -15.27 14.19 -17.29
CA SER A 158 -16.54 13.49 -17.09
C SER A 158 -17.71 14.21 -17.74
N SER A 159 -18.70 13.41 -18.11
CA SER A 159 -20.02 13.80 -18.60
C SER A 159 -21.06 12.80 -18.07
N ASP A 160 -22.35 13.03 -18.33
CA ASP A 160 -23.43 12.14 -17.89
C ASP A 160 -23.23 10.65 -18.25
N LYS A 161 -22.62 10.37 -19.41
CA LYS A 161 -22.46 8.98 -19.93
C LYS A 161 -21.03 8.48 -19.97
N TYR A 162 -20.05 9.38 -19.94
CA TYR A 162 -18.65 9.03 -20.15
C TYR A 162 -17.79 9.65 -19.06
N ALA A 163 -16.89 8.87 -18.50
CA ALA A 163 -15.81 9.37 -17.65
C ALA A 163 -14.48 8.82 -18.14
N LEU A 164 -13.47 9.68 -18.20
CA LEU A 164 -12.12 9.39 -18.64
C LEU A 164 -11.16 9.94 -17.59
N THR A 165 -10.23 9.11 -17.13
CA THR A 165 -9.11 9.50 -16.29
C THR A 165 -7.82 9.09 -16.99
N PHE A 166 -6.84 9.98 -17.03
CA PHE A 166 -5.49 9.73 -17.53
C PHE A 166 -4.47 10.10 -16.45
N ILE A 167 -3.48 9.25 -16.23
CA ILE A 167 -2.41 9.48 -15.28
C ILE A 167 -1.05 9.37 -15.97
N THR A 168 -0.08 10.17 -15.53
CA THR A 168 1.30 10.09 -16.02
C THR A 168 2.30 10.56 -14.97
N SER A 169 3.47 9.91 -14.90
CA SER A 169 4.56 10.28 -14.00
C SER A 169 5.92 9.77 -14.50
N ARG A 170 7.01 10.43 -14.10
CA ARG A 170 8.36 9.86 -14.18
C ARG A 170 8.67 9.20 -12.84
N ILE A 171 8.46 7.89 -12.78
CA ILE A 171 8.39 7.14 -11.52
C ILE A 171 9.77 6.85 -10.93
N ASP A 172 10.84 6.79 -11.71
CA ASP A 172 12.21 6.55 -11.21
C ASP A 172 12.81 7.76 -10.46
N ASN A 173 12.39 8.97 -10.85
CA ASN A 173 12.80 10.21 -10.21
C ASN A 173 11.75 11.32 -10.46
N PRO A 174 10.73 11.49 -9.61
CA PRO A 174 9.67 12.48 -9.83
C PRO A 174 10.09 13.95 -9.58
N ALA A 175 11.40 14.21 -9.39
CA ALA A 175 11.99 15.47 -8.96
C ALA A 175 11.55 15.91 -7.56
N ASN A 176 12.54 16.19 -6.69
CA ASN A 176 12.31 16.70 -5.34
C ASN A 176 12.54 18.22 -5.29
N VAL A 177 11.75 18.92 -4.48
CA VAL A 177 11.93 20.35 -4.23
C VAL A 177 13.14 20.54 -3.30
N PHE A 178 14.24 21.08 -3.82
CA PHE A 178 15.39 21.46 -3.00
C PHE A 178 15.13 22.78 -2.28
N GLY A 179 15.56 22.90 -1.02
CA GLY A 179 15.33 24.07 -0.16
C GLY A 179 16.12 25.34 -0.52
N SER A 180 16.76 25.41 -1.69
CA SER A 180 17.39 26.62 -2.21
C SER A 180 16.43 27.33 -3.19
N ASN A 181 16.52 28.66 -3.28
CA ASN A 181 15.78 29.45 -4.28
C ASN A 181 16.27 29.23 -5.73
N GLU A 182 17.24 28.32 -5.94
CA GLU A 182 17.72 27.96 -7.27
C GLU A 182 16.90 26.80 -7.84
N THR A 183 16.09 27.08 -8.86
CA THR A 183 15.29 26.09 -9.57
C THR A 183 16.11 25.41 -10.67
N PHE A 184 16.64 24.20 -10.39
CA PHE A 184 17.18 23.32 -11.42
C PHE A 184 16.17 22.24 -11.79
N ALA A 185 15.99 21.99 -13.09
CA ALA A 185 15.18 20.88 -13.56
C ALA A 185 15.95 19.56 -13.35
N SER A 186 15.32 18.59 -12.69
CA SER A 186 15.85 17.22 -12.60
C SER A 186 15.73 16.57 -13.95
N SER A 187 16.86 16.37 -14.62
CA SER A 187 16.91 15.93 -16.01
C SER A 187 17.60 14.57 -16.10
N GLU A 188 16.99 13.64 -16.83
CA GLU A 188 17.41 12.25 -16.93
C GLU A 188 17.55 11.84 -18.39
N THR A 189 18.58 11.04 -18.68
CA THR A 189 18.74 10.44 -20.02
C THR A 189 18.01 9.12 -20.11
N ILE A 190 18.21 8.26 -19.12
CA ILE A 190 17.48 7.01 -18.89
C ILE A 190 16.45 7.30 -17.80
N PHE A 191 15.20 6.98 -18.06
CA PHE A 191 14.10 7.27 -17.16
C PHE A 191 13.04 6.17 -17.24
N THR A 192 12.10 6.13 -16.30
CA THR A 192 10.93 5.25 -16.37
C THR A 192 9.68 6.11 -16.27
N ASN A 193 8.90 6.13 -17.36
CA ASN A 193 7.62 6.82 -17.36
C ASN A 193 6.51 5.81 -17.09
N LEU A 194 5.60 6.18 -16.18
CA LEU A 194 4.30 5.57 -16.02
C LEU A 194 3.29 6.38 -16.84
N MET A 195 2.43 5.69 -17.56
CA MET A 195 1.20 6.23 -18.12
C MET A 195 0.06 5.26 -17.86
N GLY A 196 -1.12 5.79 -17.61
CA GLY A 196 -2.30 4.96 -17.45
C GLY A 196 -3.56 5.73 -17.75
N GLY A 197 -4.67 5.03 -17.91
CA GLY A 197 -5.96 5.65 -18.01
C GLY A 197 -7.10 4.66 -17.89
N ARG A 198 -8.24 5.17 -17.43
CA ARG A 198 -9.50 4.44 -17.36
C ARG A 198 -10.56 5.23 -18.09
N GLY A 199 -11.28 4.56 -18.99
CA GLY A 199 -12.48 5.09 -19.61
C GLY A 199 -13.68 4.26 -19.24
N THR A 200 -14.78 4.90 -18.84
CA THR A 200 -16.04 4.24 -18.54
C THR A 200 -17.18 4.81 -19.37
N VAL A 201 -18.12 3.94 -19.73
CA VAL A 201 -19.35 4.31 -20.43
C VAL A 201 -20.55 3.71 -19.70
N GLN A 202 -21.55 4.55 -19.43
CA GLN A 202 -22.84 4.16 -18.91
C GLN A 202 -23.78 3.78 -20.07
N LEU A 203 -24.20 2.51 -20.11
CA LEU A 203 -25.12 1.94 -21.08
C LEU A 203 -26.51 1.75 -20.45
N GLY A 204 -27.43 2.67 -20.74
CA GLY A 204 -28.74 2.69 -20.07
C GLY A 204 -28.59 3.00 -18.58
N ASP A 205 -29.56 2.56 -17.78
CA ASP A 205 -29.62 2.94 -16.37
C ASP A 205 -28.90 1.96 -15.43
N PHE A 206 -28.54 0.77 -15.92
CA PHE A 206 -28.10 -0.35 -15.08
C PHE A 206 -26.74 -0.95 -15.45
N THR A 207 -26.12 -0.60 -16.58
CA THR A 207 -24.82 -1.19 -16.98
C THR A 207 -23.75 -0.14 -17.18
N LYS A 208 -22.59 -0.35 -16.59
CA LYS A 208 -21.37 0.42 -16.85
C LYS A 208 -20.28 -0.52 -17.36
N LEU A 209 -19.64 -0.12 -18.46
CA LEU A 209 -18.44 -0.78 -18.98
C LEU A 209 -17.25 0.11 -18.75
N GLY A 210 -16.10 -0.48 -18.43
CA GLY A 210 -14.84 0.24 -18.31
C GLY A 210 -13.70 -0.47 -19.01
N VAL A 211 -12.77 0.30 -19.56
CA VAL A 211 -11.48 -0.18 -20.06
C VAL A 211 -10.39 0.58 -19.34
N THR A 212 -9.38 -0.14 -18.89
CA THR A 212 -8.22 0.40 -18.20
C THR A 212 -6.95 -0.02 -18.93
N TYR A 213 -5.95 0.85 -18.95
CA TYR A 213 -4.62 0.58 -19.47
C TYR A 213 -3.60 1.22 -18.54
N VAL A 214 -2.59 0.48 -18.12
CA VAL A 214 -1.49 0.98 -17.28
C VAL A 214 -0.19 0.44 -17.83
N ASN A 215 0.81 1.30 -18.00
CA ASN A 215 2.12 0.91 -18.48
C ASN A 215 3.21 1.73 -17.80
N ALA A 216 4.21 1.05 -17.26
CA ALA A 216 5.48 1.65 -16.89
C ALA A 216 6.58 1.08 -17.77
N ALA A 217 7.38 1.95 -18.38
CA ALA A 217 8.39 1.55 -19.35
C ALA A 217 9.66 2.40 -19.25
N HIS A 218 10.82 1.75 -19.38
CA HIS A 218 12.10 2.42 -19.49
C HIS A 218 12.20 3.20 -20.81
N GLY A 219 12.57 4.46 -20.73
CA GLY A 219 12.86 5.32 -21.86
C GLY A 219 14.33 5.71 -21.92
N ASN A 220 14.84 5.88 -23.14
CA ASN A 220 16.15 6.47 -23.41
C ASN A 220 15.97 7.70 -24.29
N SER A 221 16.21 8.90 -23.74
CA SER A 221 16.00 10.15 -24.46
C SER A 221 16.96 10.39 -25.64
N ARG A 222 18.06 9.63 -25.75
CA ARG A 222 18.94 9.65 -26.93
C ARG A 222 18.33 9.00 -28.15
N LEU A 223 17.36 8.10 -27.95
CA LEU A 223 16.67 7.43 -29.04
C LEU A 223 15.61 8.34 -29.64
N SER A 224 15.32 8.15 -30.93
CA SER A 224 14.19 8.79 -31.57
C SER A 224 12.88 8.24 -31.01
N ILE A 225 11.78 8.99 -31.11
CA ILE A 225 10.48 8.49 -30.64
C ILE A 225 9.98 7.26 -31.42
N GLN A 226 10.52 7.02 -32.62
CA GLN A 226 10.20 5.85 -33.44
C GLN A 226 10.91 4.59 -32.91
N ASP A 227 12.09 4.77 -32.30
CA ASP A 227 12.86 3.72 -31.65
C ASP A 227 12.48 3.54 -30.16
N ALA A 228 11.87 4.57 -29.56
CA ALA A 228 11.29 4.52 -28.23
C ALA A 228 10.00 3.68 -28.24
N SER A 229 9.99 2.60 -27.47
CA SER A 229 8.86 1.66 -27.41
C SER A 229 8.14 1.77 -26.07
N LEU A 230 6.81 1.64 -26.07
CA LEU A 230 6.01 1.39 -24.85
C LEU A 230 6.37 0.06 -24.15
N LYS A 231 7.12 -0.80 -24.86
CA LYS A 231 7.71 -2.02 -24.31
C LYS A 231 9.08 -1.79 -23.65
N GLY A 232 9.45 -0.52 -23.52
CA GLY A 232 10.69 -0.04 -22.94
C GLY A 232 11.89 -0.12 -23.88
N SER A 233 12.99 0.53 -23.51
CA SER A 233 14.29 0.50 -24.17
C SER A 233 15.39 0.45 -23.13
N LEU A 234 16.39 -0.41 -23.31
CA LEU A 234 17.54 -0.43 -22.42
C LEU A 234 18.51 0.69 -22.81
N GLY A 235 19.15 1.29 -21.81
CA GLY A 235 20.19 2.28 -22.00
C GLY A 235 20.95 2.50 -20.70
N GLY A 236 21.99 3.34 -20.74
CA GLY A 236 22.86 3.51 -19.57
C GLY A 236 23.53 2.18 -19.19
N ARG A 237 23.63 1.89 -17.88
CA ARG A 237 24.27 0.66 -17.40
C ARG A 237 23.51 -0.61 -17.78
N LEU A 238 22.19 -0.55 -17.96
CA LEU A 238 21.38 -1.68 -18.43
C LEU A 238 21.76 -2.18 -19.83
N ASN A 239 22.50 -1.39 -20.62
CA ASN A 239 22.97 -1.75 -21.95
C ASN A 239 24.46 -1.43 -22.17
N ALA A 240 25.26 -1.35 -21.10
CA ALA A 240 26.65 -0.90 -21.18
C ALA A 240 27.68 -2.03 -21.42
N ASP A 241 27.26 -3.29 -21.34
CA ASP A 241 28.12 -4.47 -21.55
C ASP A 241 27.31 -5.56 -22.28
N ASN A 242 27.99 -6.64 -22.69
CA ASN A 242 27.38 -7.79 -23.35
C ASN A 242 27.10 -8.93 -22.36
N VAL A 243 26.13 -9.78 -22.69
CA VAL A 243 25.86 -11.01 -21.93
C VAL A 243 26.99 -12.01 -22.19
N ARG A 244 27.82 -12.23 -21.17
CA ARG A 244 28.98 -13.12 -21.19
C ARG A 244 28.67 -14.46 -20.54
N ARG A 245 27.77 -14.47 -19.56
CA ARG A 245 27.36 -15.67 -18.83
C ARG A 245 25.88 -15.62 -18.52
N ILE A 246 25.18 -16.73 -18.75
CA ILE A 246 23.80 -16.93 -18.28
C ILE A 246 23.81 -18.07 -17.29
N VAL A 247 23.13 -17.89 -16.17
CA VAL A 247 22.96 -18.92 -15.16
C VAL A 247 21.48 -19.20 -14.98
N VAL A 248 21.11 -20.48 -15.06
CA VAL A 248 19.74 -20.96 -14.86
C VAL A 248 19.68 -21.82 -13.63
N ARG A 249 18.70 -21.56 -12.77
CA ARG A 249 18.44 -22.30 -11.53
C ARG A 249 17.17 -23.11 -11.69
N LEU A 250 17.25 -24.39 -11.33
CA LEU A 250 16.12 -25.30 -11.22
C LEU A 250 15.97 -25.70 -9.76
N GLY A 251 14.78 -25.50 -9.22
CA GLY A 251 14.42 -25.91 -7.86
C GLY A 251 13.05 -26.56 -7.82
N ASP A 252 12.74 -27.17 -6.68
CA ASP A 252 11.40 -27.64 -6.33
C ASP A 252 10.49 -26.45 -6.03
N ASP A 253 9.26 -26.43 -6.58
CA ASP A 253 8.31 -25.33 -6.34
C ASP A 253 7.55 -25.49 -5.01
N SER A 254 7.48 -26.74 -4.52
CA SER A 254 6.87 -27.16 -3.25
C SER A 254 7.90 -27.93 -2.39
N PRO A 255 9.03 -27.29 -2.02
CA PRO A 255 10.16 -27.97 -1.38
C PRO A 255 9.83 -28.59 0.00
N GLU A 256 8.71 -28.21 0.61
CA GLU A 256 8.32 -28.60 1.96
C GLU A 256 7.95 -30.09 2.07
N ASP A 257 7.57 -30.74 0.96
CA ASP A 257 7.21 -32.16 0.96
C ASP A 257 8.40 -33.12 0.73
N GLY A 258 9.52 -32.61 0.22
CA GLY A 258 10.74 -33.38 -0.08
C GLY A 258 10.55 -34.49 -1.12
N GLU A 259 9.52 -34.42 -1.96
CA GLU A 259 9.16 -35.45 -2.91
C GLU A 259 8.80 -34.90 -4.30
N GLY A 260 9.61 -35.26 -5.30
CA GLY A 260 9.20 -35.10 -6.70
C GLY A 260 9.37 -33.69 -7.24
N GLY A 261 10.44 -32.98 -6.86
CA GLY A 261 10.83 -31.71 -7.45
C GLY A 261 11.36 -31.80 -8.89
N ALA A 262 11.96 -30.70 -9.37
CA ALA A 262 12.33 -30.47 -10.76
C ALA A 262 13.23 -31.57 -11.36
N LEU A 263 12.76 -32.17 -12.46
CA LEU A 263 13.55 -33.11 -13.26
C LEU A 263 14.03 -32.46 -14.55
N LEU A 264 15.35 -32.47 -14.79
CA LEU A 264 15.97 -32.03 -16.03
C LEU A 264 16.34 -33.21 -16.91
N PHE A 265 15.79 -33.24 -18.13
CA PHE A 265 16.05 -34.27 -19.13
C PHE A 265 17.09 -33.85 -20.16
N ARG A 266 17.06 -32.58 -20.58
CA ARG A 266 17.96 -32.03 -21.59
C ARG A 266 17.96 -30.51 -21.54
N ASP A 267 19.09 -29.91 -21.89
CA ASP A 267 19.23 -28.49 -22.14
C ASP A 267 19.83 -28.22 -23.51
N ARG A 268 19.55 -27.03 -24.06
CA ARG A 268 20.14 -26.49 -25.30
C ARG A 268 20.18 -24.97 -25.22
N LEU A 269 21.17 -24.39 -25.88
CA LEU A 269 21.31 -22.94 -26.01
C LEU A 269 21.30 -22.53 -27.48
N PHE A 270 20.61 -21.43 -27.77
CA PHE A 270 20.53 -20.84 -29.10
C PHE A 270 21.02 -19.40 -29.08
N VAL A 271 21.86 -19.02 -30.03
CA VAL A 271 22.28 -17.63 -30.28
C VAL A 271 21.70 -17.21 -31.62
N ASP A 272 20.94 -16.11 -31.65
CA ASP A 272 20.25 -15.61 -32.85
C ASP A 272 19.41 -16.67 -33.60
N GLY A 273 18.94 -17.71 -32.87
CA GLY A 273 18.12 -18.80 -33.39
C GLY A 273 18.90 -20.03 -33.89
N VAL A 274 20.23 -20.01 -33.85
CA VAL A 274 21.11 -21.16 -34.19
C VAL A 274 21.48 -21.90 -32.91
N GLU A 275 21.37 -23.24 -32.91
CA GLU A 275 21.77 -24.08 -31.76
C GLU A 275 23.30 -24.15 -31.65
N HIS A 276 23.83 -23.88 -30.47
CA HIS A 276 25.27 -23.93 -30.14
C HIS A 276 25.56 -25.05 -29.15
N PRO A 277 25.75 -26.30 -29.60
CA PRO A 277 25.99 -27.45 -28.74
C PRO A 277 27.36 -27.42 -28.05
N GLU A 278 28.31 -26.62 -28.53
CA GLU A 278 29.62 -26.45 -27.92
C GLU A 278 29.59 -25.65 -26.60
N ILE A 279 28.53 -24.87 -26.36
CA ILE A 279 28.33 -24.13 -25.12
C ILE A 279 27.63 -25.05 -24.11
N GLU A 280 28.39 -25.97 -23.52
CA GLU A 280 27.90 -26.88 -22.48
C GLU A 280 27.86 -26.17 -21.11
N PRO A 281 26.76 -26.28 -20.34
CA PRO A 281 26.69 -25.63 -19.03
C PRO A 281 27.59 -26.36 -18.02
N SER A 282 28.27 -25.59 -17.17
CA SER A 282 28.78 -26.17 -15.92
C SER A 282 27.62 -26.37 -14.96
N ILE A 283 27.44 -27.62 -14.54
CA ILE A 283 26.34 -28.03 -13.66
C ILE A 283 26.84 -28.08 -12.21
N ASP A 284 26.14 -27.40 -11.31
CA ASP A 284 26.38 -27.44 -9.87
C ASP A 284 25.09 -27.78 -9.11
N GLY A 285 25.23 -28.49 -7.98
CA GLY A 285 24.10 -28.96 -7.16
C GLY A 285 23.22 -30.05 -7.78
N GLY A 286 22.12 -30.34 -7.09
CA GLY A 286 21.14 -31.39 -7.38
C GLY A 286 21.62 -32.83 -7.21
N ILE A 287 20.66 -33.75 -7.29
CA ILE A 287 20.89 -35.18 -7.14
C ILE A 287 20.77 -35.86 -8.51
N ARG A 288 21.76 -36.66 -8.89
CA ARG A 288 21.66 -37.53 -10.08
C ARG A 288 20.93 -38.82 -9.73
N ARG A 289 19.70 -38.99 -10.20
CA ARG A 289 18.93 -40.25 -10.07
C ARG A 289 18.66 -40.85 -11.45
N ARG A 290 19.06 -42.12 -11.64
CA ARG A 290 18.87 -42.89 -12.89
C ARG A 290 19.39 -42.18 -14.16
N GLY A 291 20.41 -41.33 -14.03
CA GLY A 291 21.00 -40.58 -15.15
C GLY A 291 20.35 -39.23 -15.45
N LEU A 292 19.26 -38.88 -14.74
CA LEU A 292 18.61 -37.56 -14.80
C LEU A 292 19.09 -36.69 -13.64
N LEU A 293 19.05 -35.37 -13.82
CA LEU A 293 19.27 -34.41 -12.75
C LEU A 293 17.94 -34.05 -12.09
N GLU A 294 17.90 -34.13 -10.77
CA GLU A 294 16.74 -33.81 -9.93
C GLU A 294 17.12 -32.72 -8.92
N ALA A 295 16.29 -31.68 -8.80
CA ALA A 295 16.32 -30.71 -7.71
C ALA A 295 15.07 -30.94 -6.86
N ASN A 296 15.21 -31.46 -5.64
CA ASN A 296 14.09 -31.93 -4.82
C ASN A 296 14.24 -31.42 -3.38
N GLY A 297 13.14 -30.94 -2.80
CA GLY A 297 13.18 -30.27 -1.51
C GLY A 297 14.05 -29.01 -1.58
N ALA A 298 14.96 -28.86 -0.61
CA ALA A 298 15.87 -27.72 -0.58
C ALA A 298 17.04 -27.80 -1.60
N ASP A 299 17.19 -28.89 -2.34
CA ASP A 299 18.25 -29.04 -3.33
C ASP A 299 17.97 -28.18 -4.59
N ILE A 300 19.04 -27.61 -5.15
CA ILE A 300 18.98 -26.74 -6.32
C ILE A 300 19.96 -27.24 -7.37
N VAL A 301 19.54 -27.27 -8.64
CA VAL A 301 20.43 -27.49 -9.80
C VAL A 301 20.71 -26.15 -10.47
N THR A 302 21.99 -25.83 -10.67
CA THR A 302 22.43 -24.61 -11.35
C THR A 302 23.16 -24.96 -12.64
N LEU A 303 22.70 -24.42 -13.76
CA LEU A 303 23.29 -24.55 -15.09
C LEU A 303 23.96 -23.21 -15.45
N SER A 304 25.29 -23.17 -15.54
CA SER A 304 26.01 -21.94 -15.93
C SER A 304 26.61 -22.06 -17.33
N TYR A 305 26.11 -21.26 -18.25
CA TYR A 305 26.55 -21.17 -19.64
C TYR A 305 27.56 -20.03 -19.81
N ASP A 306 28.79 -20.33 -20.22
CA ASP A 306 29.86 -19.35 -20.44
C ASP A 306 29.98 -18.98 -21.93
N ILE A 307 29.22 -17.96 -22.34
CA ILE A 307 29.09 -17.55 -23.74
C ILE A 307 30.39 -16.94 -24.26
N GLU A 308 31.08 -16.14 -23.44
CA GLU A 308 32.32 -15.48 -23.84
C GLU A 308 33.44 -16.50 -24.12
N ARG A 309 33.52 -17.56 -23.32
CA ARG A 309 34.57 -18.58 -23.47
C ARG A 309 34.26 -19.59 -24.57
N ASP A 310 33.01 -20.04 -24.66
CA ASP A 310 32.69 -21.26 -25.41
C ASP A 310 32.08 -20.99 -26.80
N PHE A 311 31.62 -19.77 -27.09
CA PHE A 311 31.02 -19.44 -28.38
C PHE A 311 32.02 -19.59 -29.54
N VAL A 312 31.65 -20.37 -30.56
CA VAL A 312 32.41 -20.52 -31.81
C VAL A 312 31.47 -20.31 -33.00
N ALA A 313 31.74 -19.30 -33.82
CA ALA A 313 30.94 -19.02 -35.00
C ALA A 313 30.96 -20.20 -35.99
N GLY A 314 29.78 -20.75 -36.26
CA GLY A 314 29.52 -21.81 -37.22
C GLY A 314 29.13 -21.29 -38.61
N VAL A 315 28.91 -22.22 -39.54
CA VAL A 315 28.56 -21.88 -40.96
C VAL A 315 27.15 -21.30 -41.09
N ARG A 316 26.28 -21.55 -40.11
CA ARG A 316 24.90 -21.06 -40.09
C ARG A 316 24.75 -19.71 -39.40
N ASP A 317 25.80 -19.24 -38.72
CA ASP A 317 25.77 -18.00 -37.96
C ASP A 317 25.96 -16.81 -38.89
N GLU A 318 25.18 -15.77 -38.65
CA GLU A 318 25.34 -14.46 -39.29
C GLU A 318 26.28 -13.54 -38.50
N ILE A 319 26.78 -14.01 -37.35
CA ILE A 319 27.65 -13.28 -36.42
C ILE A 319 29.02 -13.96 -36.31
N SER A 320 30.05 -13.17 -36.04
CA SER A 320 31.43 -13.66 -35.91
C SER A 320 31.94 -13.71 -34.46
N ASP A 321 31.30 -12.96 -33.57
CA ASP A 321 31.63 -12.82 -32.15
C ASP A 321 30.32 -12.77 -31.36
N PHE A 322 30.28 -13.35 -30.15
CA PHE A 322 29.11 -13.30 -29.26
C PHE A 322 28.67 -11.86 -28.95
N LYS A 323 29.58 -10.88 -29.04
CA LYS A 323 29.28 -9.45 -28.88
C LYS A 323 28.33 -8.89 -29.94
N GLU A 324 28.11 -9.61 -31.03
CA GLU A 324 27.18 -9.26 -32.09
C GLU A 324 25.79 -9.91 -31.90
N ALA A 325 25.64 -10.81 -30.93
CA ALA A 325 24.40 -11.53 -30.66
C ALA A 325 23.24 -10.57 -30.36
N LYS A 326 22.11 -10.77 -31.04
CA LYS A 326 20.88 -9.98 -30.84
C LYS A 326 19.99 -10.59 -29.77
N LYS A 327 20.06 -11.91 -29.59
CA LYS A 327 19.35 -12.65 -28.55
C LYS A 327 20.04 -13.96 -28.20
N ILE A 328 19.80 -14.42 -26.98
CA ILE A 328 20.16 -15.76 -26.51
C ILE A 328 18.91 -16.42 -25.93
N GLU A 329 18.64 -17.65 -26.36
CA GLU A 329 17.50 -18.44 -25.89
C GLU A 329 18.01 -19.73 -25.25
N ILE A 330 17.36 -20.15 -24.17
CA ILE A 330 17.64 -21.41 -23.48
C ILE A 330 16.40 -22.29 -23.62
N GLU A 331 16.62 -23.54 -24.01
CA GLU A 331 15.59 -24.58 -24.11
C GLU A 331 15.90 -25.69 -23.12
N LEU A 332 14.97 -25.94 -22.21
CA LEU A 332 15.06 -26.99 -21.19
C LEU A 332 13.91 -27.97 -21.40
N VAL A 333 14.23 -29.27 -21.35
CA VAL A 333 13.23 -30.32 -21.24
C VAL A 333 13.11 -30.67 -19.77
N VAL A 334 12.02 -30.23 -19.14
CA VAL A 334 11.77 -30.37 -17.70
C VAL A 334 10.47 -31.10 -17.43
N GLY A 335 10.34 -31.68 -16.25
CA GLY A 335 9.10 -32.25 -15.72
C GLY A 335 9.08 -32.18 -14.20
N ASN A 336 8.02 -32.72 -13.60
CA ASN A 336 7.72 -32.68 -12.18
C ASN A 336 7.40 -31.26 -11.66
N ASP A 337 7.49 -31.04 -10.34
CA ASP A 337 7.25 -29.75 -9.70
C ASP A 337 8.51 -28.88 -9.74
N TYR A 338 8.60 -28.05 -10.79
CA TYR A 338 9.78 -27.26 -11.05
C TYR A 338 9.54 -25.76 -10.96
N ARG A 339 10.58 -25.06 -10.52
CA ARG A 339 10.76 -23.61 -10.64
C ARG A 339 12.04 -23.32 -11.41
N ILE A 340 11.92 -22.50 -12.46
CA ILE A 340 13.03 -22.06 -13.30
C ILE A 340 13.26 -20.58 -13.06
N ASP A 341 14.44 -20.22 -12.58
CA ASP A 341 14.89 -18.83 -12.48
C ASP A 341 16.13 -18.62 -13.35
N ALA A 342 16.36 -17.40 -13.87
CA ALA A 342 17.53 -17.09 -14.69
C ALA A 342 18.19 -15.76 -14.31
N THR A 343 19.49 -15.66 -14.58
CA THR A 343 20.30 -14.45 -14.36
C THR A 343 21.47 -14.35 -15.35
N SER A 344 22.15 -13.20 -15.37
CA SER A 344 23.41 -13.00 -16.10
C SER A 344 24.31 -11.97 -15.41
N ASN A 345 25.50 -11.76 -15.97
CA ASN A 345 26.40 -10.67 -15.59
C ASN A 345 25.81 -9.25 -15.74
N MET A 346 24.63 -9.09 -16.35
CA MET A 346 23.91 -7.82 -16.49
C MET A 346 22.78 -7.65 -15.47
N GLN A 347 22.47 -8.68 -14.67
CA GLN A 347 21.37 -8.69 -13.69
C GLN A 347 21.95 -8.92 -12.30
N THR A 348 22.37 -7.83 -11.65
CA THR A 348 23.16 -7.90 -10.42
C THR A 348 22.59 -7.06 -9.28
N ASN A 349 23.06 -7.33 -8.07
CA ASN A 349 22.88 -6.47 -6.91
C ASN A 349 23.97 -5.37 -6.85
N SER A 350 23.92 -4.52 -5.83
CA SER A 350 24.91 -3.45 -5.60
C SER A 350 26.35 -3.93 -5.36
N SER A 351 26.53 -5.18 -4.92
CA SER A 351 27.83 -5.84 -4.77
C SER A 351 28.36 -6.43 -6.09
N GLY A 352 27.54 -6.47 -7.14
CA GLY A 352 27.86 -7.09 -8.43
C GLY A 352 27.60 -8.60 -8.48
N GLU A 353 26.93 -9.17 -7.47
CA GLU A 353 26.50 -10.56 -7.47
C GLU A 353 25.24 -10.71 -8.32
N THR A 354 25.10 -11.85 -9.02
CA THR A 354 23.97 -12.08 -9.92
C THR A 354 22.69 -12.40 -9.16
N VAL A 355 21.60 -11.72 -9.48
CA VAL A 355 20.28 -11.91 -8.85
C VAL A 355 19.40 -12.75 -9.77
N PHE A 356 18.71 -13.76 -9.26
CA PHE A 356 17.82 -14.63 -10.05
C PHE A 356 16.42 -14.02 -10.16
N LEU A 357 15.85 -14.02 -11.36
CA LEU A 357 14.45 -13.67 -11.59
C LEU A 357 13.68 -14.89 -12.12
N PRO A 358 12.40 -15.06 -11.70
CA PRO A 358 11.58 -16.18 -12.15
C PRO A 358 11.34 -16.12 -13.66
N VAL A 359 11.36 -17.29 -14.28
CA VAL A 359 11.12 -17.47 -15.72
C VAL A 359 9.85 -18.28 -15.95
N GLU A 360 9.76 -19.46 -15.33
CA GLU A 360 8.63 -20.38 -15.51
C GLU A 360 8.51 -21.28 -14.30
N ARG A 361 7.28 -21.62 -13.95
CA ARG A 361 6.96 -22.54 -12.85
C ARG A 361 6.04 -23.66 -13.33
N SER A 362 6.00 -24.73 -12.56
CA SER A 362 5.10 -25.85 -12.70
C SER A 362 3.66 -25.45 -12.35
N GLN A 363 2.66 -26.16 -12.90
CA GLN A 363 1.26 -25.97 -12.53
C GLN A 363 0.81 -27.16 -11.67
N GLY A 364 0.72 -26.92 -10.37
CA GLY A 364 0.48 -27.92 -9.33
C GLY A 364 1.72 -28.75 -9.00
N ASN A 365 1.72 -29.37 -7.82
CA ASN A 365 2.78 -30.25 -7.38
C ASN A 365 2.71 -31.64 -8.05
N ILE A 366 3.32 -31.76 -9.23
CA ILE A 366 3.34 -32.99 -10.05
C ILE A 366 4.62 -33.79 -9.79
N LYS A 367 4.50 -35.08 -9.47
CA LYS A 367 5.64 -35.92 -9.02
C LYS A 367 5.97 -37.10 -9.94
N ASP A 368 5.12 -37.36 -10.92
CA ASP A 368 5.13 -38.60 -11.72
C ASP A 368 5.73 -38.43 -13.15
N GLY A 369 6.23 -37.24 -13.48
CA GLY A 369 6.80 -36.90 -14.78
C GLY A 369 5.77 -36.73 -15.89
N SER A 370 4.47 -36.73 -15.55
CA SER A 370 3.36 -36.63 -16.51
C SER A 370 3.32 -35.31 -17.28
N ASN A 371 3.91 -34.25 -16.70
CA ASN A 371 3.98 -32.89 -17.26
C ASN A 371 5.28 -32.58 -18.01
N GLN A 372 6.04 -33.60 -18.46
CA GLN A 372 7.28 -33.37 -19.21
C GLN A 372 7.03 -32.45 -20.42
N ARG A 373 7.67 -31.27 -20.44
CA ARG A 373 7.53 -30.28 -21.51
C ARG A 373 8.84 -29.59 -21.85
N VAL A 374 8.86 -28.99 -23.03
CA VAL A 374 9.94 -28.10 -23.47
C VAL A 374 9.61 -26.69 -22.98
N VAL A 375 10.48 -26.13 -22.15
CA VAL A 375 10.46 -24.72 -21.74
C VAL A 375 11.55 -24.01 -22.52
N ARG A 376 11.16 -23.10 -23.41
CA ARG A 376 12.08 -22.27 -24.18
C ARG A 376 11.82 -20.81 -23.88
N PHE A 377 12.83 -20.08 -23.43
CA PHE A 377 12.72 -18.67 -23.07
C PHE A 377 13.91 -17.87 -23.59
N GLN A 378 13.69 -16.59 -23.90
CA GLN A 378 14.76 -15.67 -24.25
C GLN A 378 15.27 -14.97 -23.00
N TYR A 379 16.58 -14.91 -22.81
CA TYR A 379 17.15 -14.09 -21.73
C TYR A 379 16.96 -12.60 -22.03
N GLY A 380 16.64 -11.80 -21.01
CA GLY A 380 16.54 -10.36 -21.11
C GLY A 380 16.30 -9.68 -19.77
N LEU A 381 16.62 -8.39 -19.69
CA LEU A 381 16.35 -7.55 -18.54
C LEU A 381 14.92 -6.98 -18.62
N PRO A 382 14.20 -6.84 -17.50
CA PRO A 382 12.90 -6.15 -17.45
C PRO A 382 12.97 -4.75 -18.07
N THR A 383 12.04 -4.42 -18.96
CA THR A 383 11.98 -3.10 -19.61
C THR A 383 10.65 -2.39 -19.51
N ALA A 384 9.56 -3.12 -19.36
CA ALA A 384 8.24 -2.54 -19.14
C ALA A 384 7.28 -3.55 -18.50
N ASN A 385 6.32 -3.02 -17.74
CA ASN A 385 5.16 -3.76 -17.26
C ASN A 385 3.90 -3.06 -17.81
N GLU A 386 3.03 -3.81 -18.50
CA GLU A 386 1.83 -3.36 -19.19
C GLU A 386 0.61 -4.17 -18.70
N ILE A 387 -0.48 -3.51 -18.33
CA ILE A 387 -1.73 -4.14 -17.90
C ILE A 387 -2.89 -3.54 -18.69
N TYR A 388 -3.68 -4.41 -19.32
CA TYR A 388 -4.98 -4.07 -19.90
C TYR A 388 -6.08 -4.64 -19.04
N GLY A 389 -7.07 -3.82 -18.67
CA GLY A 389 -8.21 -4.24 -17.88
C GLY A 389 -9.54 -3.96 -18.54
N PHE A 390 -10.50 -4.85 -18.31
CA PHE A 390 -11.89 -4.69 -18.71
C PHE A 390 -12.80 -4.86 -17.49
N THR A 391 -13.70 -3.91 -17.27
CA THR A 391 -14.68 -3.95 -16.18
C THR A 391 -16.10 -3.96 -16.70
N LEU A 392 -16.96 -4.74 -16.05
CA LEU A 392 -18.41 -4.75 -16.25
C LEU A 392 -19.07 -4.62 -14.88
N GLU A 393 -19.87 -3.57 -14.72
CA GLU A 393 -20.72 -3.35 -13.57
C GLU A 393 -22.17 -3.37 -14.05
N VAL A 394 -22.99 -4.23 -13.46
CA VAL A 394 -24.44 -4.25 -13.64
C VAL A 394 -25.07 -3.98 -12.29
N SER A 395 -25.90 -2.96 -12.19
CA SER A 395 -26.55 -2.54 -10.95
C SER A 395 -28.06 -2.66 -11.09
N GLU A 396 -28.70 -3.35 -10.13
CA GLU A 396 -30.15 -3.45 -9.99
C GLU A 396 -30.92 -3.99 -11.23
N LEU A 397 -30.26 -4.81 -12.06
CA LEU A 397 -30.92 -5.43 -13.22
C LEU A 397 -31.77 -6.62 -12.74
N ALA A 398 -33.09 -6.42 -12.62
CA ALA A 398 -34.01 -7.40 -12.05
C ALA A 398 -33.63 -7.85 -10.61
N GLY A 399 -33.03 -6.92 -9.84
CA GLY A 399 -32.52 -7.12 -8.48
C GLY A 399 -31.14 -7.79 -8.42
N PHE A 400 -30.52 -8.09 -9.55
CA PHE A 400 -29.13 -8.57 -9.60
C PHE A 400 -28.15 -7.42 -9.70
N ASN A 401 -27.08 -7.53 -8.92
CA ASN A 401 -25.88 -6.73 -9.03
C ASN A 401 -24.74 -7.67 -9.49
N LEU A 402 -23.95 -7.25 -10.47
CA LEU A 402 -22.78 -7.97 -10.95
C LEU A 402 -21.62 -7.00 -11.06
N ARG A 403 -20.44 -7.42 -10.59
CA ARG A 403 -19.18 -6.73 -10.85
C ARG A 403 -18.18 -7.74 -11.36
N SER A 404 -17.43 -7.36 -12.39
CA SER A 404 -16.34 -8.18 -12.87
C SER A 404 -15.22 -7.33 -13.42
N GLU A 405 -14.01 -7.86 -13.30
CA GLU A 405 -12.80 -7.29 -13.85
C GLU A 405 -11.96 -8.40 -14.45
N PHE A 406 -11.38 -8.16 -15.62
CA PHE A 406 -10.51 -9.09 -16.32
C PHE A 406 -9.29 -8.32 -16.83
N ASP A 407 -8.13 -8.73 -16.37
CA ASP A 407 -6.87 -8.07 -16.62
C ASP A 407 -5.89 -9.02 -17.31
N VAL A 408 -5.14 -8.46 -18.26
CA VAL A 408 -4.04 -9.12 -18.94
C VAL A 408 -2.78 -8.33 -18.65
N ASN A 409 -1.89 -8.95 -17.89
CA ASN A 409 -0.57 -8.43 -17.60
C ASN A 409 0.45 -8.94 -18.63
N ARG A 410 1.30 -8.03 -19.11
CA ARG A 410 2.39 -8.28 -20.04
C ARG A 410 3.66 -7.66 -19.49
N ARG A 411 4.63 -8.51 -19.17
CA ARG A 411 5.96 -8.07 -18.70
C ARG A 411 6.93 -8.22 -19.84
N HIS A 412 7.55 -7.12 -20.24
CA HIS A 412 8.46 -7.06 -21.37
C HIS A 412 9.90 -7.14 -20.88
N ARG A 413 10.69 -7.95 -21.59
CA ARG A 413 12.13 -8.08 -21.36
C ARG A 413 12.88 -7.82 -22.66
N LYS A 414 14.05 -7.20 -22.58
CA LYS A 414 14.92 -7.00 -23.74
C LYS A 414 16.32 -7.54 -23.50
N PHE A 415 16.93 -8.06 -24.55
CA PHE A 415 18.30 -8.56 -24.48
C PHE A 415 19.31 -7.39 -24.44
N PRO A 416 20.19 -7.30 -23.43
CA PRO A 416 21.20 -6.25 -23.35
C PRO A 416 22.39 -6.55 -24.27
N ASN A 417 22.77 -5.57 -25.10
CA ASN A 417 23.96 -5.60 -25.92
C ASN A 417 24.43 -4.16 -26.20
N GLN A 418 25.66 -3.84 -25.81
CA GLN A 418 26.22 -2.48 -25.93
C GLN A 418 26.34 -1.97 -27.38
N ASN A 419 26.40 -2.88 -28.35
CA ASN A 419 26.48 -2.55 -29.77
C ASN A 419 25.10 -2.31 -30.40
N ILE A 420 24.01 -2.65 -29.70
CA ILE A 420 22.62 -2.57 -30.20
C ILE A 420 21.84 -1.59 -29.33
N LEU A 421 21.69 -0.36 -29.84
CA LEU A 421 21.01 0.73 -29.13
C LEU A 421 19.52 0.85 -29.45
N SER A 422 19.08 0.35 -30.61
CA SER A 422 17.67 0.34 -31.04
C SER A 422 17.29 -1.04 -31.57
N ASN A 423 15.98 -1.32 -31.67
CA ASN A 423 15.45 -2.61 -32.15
C ASN A 423 16.00 -3.84 -31.41
N GLN A 424 16.28 -3.69 -30.11
CA GLN A 424 16.70 -4.77 -29.22
C GLN A 424 15.67 -5.90 -29.21
N SER A 425 16.14 -7.16 -29.17
CA SER A 425 15.26 -8.32 -29.15
C SER A 425 14.35 -8.27 -27.93
N LEU A 426 13.06 -8.47 -28.16
CA LEU A 426 12.00 -8.37 -27.17
C LEU A 426 11.46 -9.76 -26.88
N ASP A 427 11.31 -10.06 -25.60
CA ASP A 427 10.48 -11.15 -25.11
C ASP A 427 9.32 -10.61 -24.26
N THR A 428 8.25 -11.39 -24.10
CA THR A 428 7.07 -10.95 -23.35
C THR A 428 6.38 -12.09 -22.63
N ASP A 429 6.35 -11.99 -21.31
CA ASP A 429 5.58 -12.89 -20.45
C ASP A 429 4.16 -12.38 -20.34
N ARG A 430 3.20 -13.30 -20.23
CA ARG A 430 1.78 -12.97 -20.13
C ARG A 430 1.15 -13.71 -18.96
N SER A 431 0.45 -12.97 -18.11
CA SER A 431 -0.37 -13.49 -17.02
C SER A 431 -1.75 -12.82 -17.04
N THR A 432 -2.71 -13.44 -16.38
CA THR A 432 -4.10 -13.00 -16.31
C THR A 432 -4.61 -13.00 -14.88
N ALA A 433 -5.49 -12.05 -14.59
CA ALA A 433 -6.16 -11.90 -13.32
C ALA A 433 -7.62 -11.55 -13.59
N TRP A 434 -8.55 -12.20 -12.92
CA TRP A 434 -9.97 -11.85 -13.06
C TRP A 434 -10.81 -12.26 -11.87
N TYR A 435 -11.91 -11.53 -11.70
CA TYR A 435 -12.98 -11.92 -10.80
C TYR A 435 -14.35 -11.58 -11.36
N VAL A 436 -15.36 -12.29 -10.87
CA VAL A 436 -16.77 -11.98 -11.07
C VAL A 436 -17.48 -12.16 -9.73
N THR A 437 -18.16 -11.12 -9.27
CA THR A 437 -19.09 -11.17 -8.14
C THR A 437 -20.50 -10.92 -8.64
N ALA A 438 -21.46 -11.66 -8.11
CA ALA A 438 -22.87 -11.53 -8.40
C ALA A 438 -23.65 -11.60 -7.10
N SER A 439 -24.51 -10.62 -6.86
CA SER A 439 -25.40 -10.61 -5.70
C SER A 439 -26.83 -10.33 -6.13
N ARG A 440 -27.78 -10.80 -5.32
CA ARG A 440 -29.19 -10.52 -5.52
C ARG A 440 -29.90 -10.41 -4.19
N LEU A 441 -30.65 -9.33 -4.03
CA LEU A 441 -31.51 -9.11 -2.88
C LEU A 441 -32.97 -9.28 -3.32
N MET A 442 -33.66 -10.27 -2.75
CA MET A 442 -35.06 -10.57 -3.02
C MET A 442 -35.76 -10.96 -1.72
N TYR A 443 -36.16 -9.96 -0.92
CA TYR A 443 -36.74 -10.20 0.40
C TYR A 443 -37.80 -11.33 0.38
N PRO A 444 -37.69 -12.34 1.28
CA PRO A 444 -36.72 -12.44 2.39
C PRO A 444 -35.36 -13.02 1.98
N TRP A 445 -35.18 -13.50 0.76
CA TRP A 445 -33.98 -14.20 0.31
C TRP A 445 -32.87 -13.25 -0.17
N PHE A 446 -31.63 -13.67 0.01
CA PHE A 446 -30.48 -13.06 -0.62
C PHE A 446 -29.51 -14.12 -1.13
N PHE A 447 -28.75 -13.76 -2.15
CA PHE A 447 -27.79 -14.63 -2.80
C PHE A 447 -26.52 -13.84 -3.10
N PHE A 448 -25.38 -14.50 -2.97
CA PHE A 448 -24.09 -13.99 -3.40
C PHE A 448 -23.27 -15.15 -3.97
N ALA A 449 -22.54 -14.86 -5.04
CA ALA A 449 -21.52 -15.74 -5.57
C ALA A 449 -20.34 -14.90 -6.06
N GLU A 450 -19.14 -15.41 -5.83
CA GLU A 450 -17.91 -14.89 -6.39
C GLU A 450 -17.10 -16.02 -7.00
N ARG A 451 -16.33 -15.69 -8.03
CA ARG A 451 -15.38 -16.58 -8.66
C ARG A 451 -14.22 -15.77 -9.19
N TYR A 452 -13.01 -16.25 -8.97
CA TYR A 452 -11.79 -15.51 -9.27
C TYR A 452 -10.65 -16.46 -9.66
N SER A 453 -9.66 -15.88 -10.33
CA SER A 453 -8.39 -16.53 -10.67
C SER A 453 -7.33 -15.46 -10.86
N MET A 454 -6.25 -15.55 -10.08
CA MET A 454 -5.10 -14.67 -10.13
C MET A 454 -3.86 -15.52 -10.44
N ASP A 455 -3.27 -15.36 -11.63
CA ASP A 455 -2.07 -16.13 -11.97
C ASP A 455 -0.92 -15.81 -11.01
N ALA A 456 -0.08 -16.80 -10.67
CA ALA A 456 1.09 -16.61 -9.80
C ALA A 456 2.05 -15.52 -10.32
N GLU A 457 2.12 -15.40 -11.65
CA GLU A 457 2.97 -14.46 -12.37
C GLU A 457 2.28 -13.11 -12.64
N TYR A 458 1.06 -12.90 -12.14
CA TYR A 458 0.42 -11.59 -12.18
C TYR A 458 1.20 -10.61 -11.30
N SER A 459 1.53 -9.44 -11.85
CA SER A 459 2.34 -8.46 -11.13
C SER A 459 2.04 -7.05 -11.58
N THR A 460 1.87 -6.17 -10.59
CA THR A 460 1.75 -4.72 -10.73
C THR A 460 3.08 -4.00 -10.52
N SER A 461 4.20 -4.73 -10.53
CA SER A 461 5.50 -4.21 -10.15
C SER A 461 6.41 -3.94 -11.35
N MET A 462 7.24 -2.91 -11.25
CA MET A 462 8.18 -2.50 -12.29
C MET A 462 9.53 -2.13 -11.67
N PRO A 463 10.62 -2.84 -11.99
CA PRO A 463 11.95 -2.39 -11.63
C PRO A 463 12.24 -1.00 -12.21
N ILE A 464 12.82 -0.10 -11.43
CA ILE A 464 13.14 1.28 -11.81
C ILE A 464 14.61 1.59 -11.54
N PRO A 465 15.31 2.30 -12.45
CA PRO A 465 16.72 2.57 -12.28
C PRO A 465 17.02 3.75 -11.34
N ASP A 466 18.28 3.84 -10.94
CA ASP A 466 18.85 5.10 -10.42
C ASP A 466 19.16 6.10 -11.55
N GLN A 467 19.65 7.29 -11.17
CA GLN A 467 20.05 8.35 -12.11
C GLN A 467 21.19 7.94 -13.07
N ARG A 468 21.88 6.83 -12.80
CA ARG A 468 22.97 6.29 -13.63
C ARG A 468 22.49 5.16 -14.53
N GLY A 469 21.20 4.80 -14.47
CA GLY A 469 20.64 3.67 -15.22
C GLY A 469 21.07 2.32 -14.64
N PHE A 470 21.35 2.21 -13.34
CA PHE A 470 21.60 0.95 -12.64
C PHE A 470 20.33 0.49 -11.91
N ILE A 471 20.12 -0.82 -11.82
CA ILE A 471 19.06 -1.46 -11.03
C ILE A 471 19.73 -2.47 -10.11
N ASP A 472 19.50 -2.36 -8.80
CA ASP A 472 19.78 -3.43 -7.85
C ASP A 472 18.54 -4.31 -7.74
N TYR A 473 18.56 -5.47 -8.40
CA TYR A 473 17.41 -6.38 -8.50
C TYR A 473 17.07 -7.09 -7.18
N GLU A 474 17.88 -6.93 -6.12
CA GLU A 474 17.63 -7.48 -4.79
C GLU A 474 17.03 -6.44 -3.83
N ASN A 475 17.03 -5.15 -4.24
CA ASN A 475 16.60 -4.03 -3.40
C ASN A 475 15.28 -3.44 -3.91
N ASP A 476 14.18 -4.10 -3.55
CA ASP A 476 12.82 -3.68 -3.88
C ASP A 476 12.44 -2.34 -3.22
N PHE A 477 13.07 -2.01 -2.09
CA PHE A 477 12.86 -0.71 -1.46
C PHE A 477 13.26 0.44 -2.39
N THR A 478 14.38 0.34 -3.10
CA THR A 478 14.92 1.46 -3.89
C THR A 478 14.61 1.37 -5.38
N PHE A 479 14.51 0.15 -5.90
CA PHE A 479 14.51 -0.12 -7.33
C PHE A 479 13.23 -0.83 -7.82
N LEU A 480 12.16 -0.87 -7.02
CA LEU A 480 10.85 -1.38 -7.45
C LEU A 480 9.76 -0.30 -7.30
N TYR A 481 8.89 -0.21 -8.31
CA TYR A 481 7.70 0.62 -8.29
C TYR A 481 6.46 -0.27 -8.44
N GLU A 482 5.45 -0.05 -7.61
CA GLU A 482 4.20 -0.82 -7.61
C GLU A 482 3.06 0.00 -8.20
N PHE A 483 2.15 -0.59 -8.96
CA PHE A 483 0.96 0.10 -9.47
C PHE A 483 -0.18 0.08 -8.45
N VAL A 484 -0.30 -1.01 -7.71
CA VAL A 484 -1.22 -1.19 -6.58
C VAL A 484 -0.36 -1.21 -5.32
N ASP A 485 -0.59 -0.28 -4.40
CA ASP A 485 0.09 -0.28 -3.10
C ASP A 485 -0.59 -1.23 -2.12
N ASP A 486 0.22 -1.82 -1.24
CA ASP A 486 -0.14 -2.46 0.03
C ASP A 486 -0.54 -1.37 1.05
N ASN A 487 -1.79 -1.41 1.52
CA ASN A 487 -2.42 -0.39 2.37
C ASN A 487 -3.67 -0.93 3.10
N ASP A 488 -3.50 -1.99 3.87
CA ASP A 488 -4.53 -2.80 4.52
C ASP A 488 -5.45 -1.99 5.46
N ASP A 489 -4.95 -0.93 6.09
CA ASP A 489 -5.74 -0.05 6.98
C ASP A 489 -6.40 1.17 6.29
N GLN A 490 -6.23 1.27 4.97
CA GLN A 490 -6.82 2.30 4.10
C GLN A 490 -6.47 3.76 4.42
N ASP A 491 -5.33 4.00 5.08
CA ASP A 491 -4.87 5.34 5.39
C ASP A 491 -4.15 6.04 4.17
N ARG A 492 -3.36 7.10 4.42
CA ARG A 492 -2.63 7.84 3.37
C ARG A 492 -1.20 7.32 3.12
N PHE A 493 -0.73 6.37 3.90
CA PHE A 493 0.62 5.85 3.94
C PHE A 493 0.62 4.36 3.56
N PRO A 494 1.27 3.97 2.45
CA PRO A 494 1.46 2.55 2.16
C PRO A 494 2.20 1.82 3.28
N ASP A 495 1.79 0.58 3.55
CA ASP A 495 2.32 -0.27 4.63
C ASP A 495 3.74 -0.74 4.33
N TRP A 496 4.07 -0.81 3.04
CA TRP A 496 5.41 -1.07 2.57
C TRP A 496 6.21 0.17 2.20
N ARG A 497 7.53 0.03 2.25
CA ARG A 497 8.47 1.10 1.91
C ARG A 497 8.91 0.98 0.45
N ARG A 498 8.80 2.07 -0.34
CA ARG A 498 9.53 2.23 -1.63
C ARG A 498 10.17 3.61 -1.76
N ARG A 499 11.17 3.78 -2.65
CA ARG A 499 11.83 5.06 -2.96
C ARG A 499 10.86 6.12 -3.50
N THR A 500 9.73 5.69 -4.04
CA THR A 500 8.80 6.50 -4.84
C THR A 500 7.38 6.48 -4.31
N THR A 501 7.07 5.65 -3.31
CA THR A 501 5.87 5.66 -2.47
C THR A 501 6.27 5.99 -1.01
N GLY A 502 5.33 6.03 -0.07
CA GLY A 502 5.60 6.41 1.33
C GLY A 502 5.43 7.91 1.61
N GLY A 503 4.71 8.23 2.68
CA GLY A 503 4.48 9.60 3.10
C GLY A 503 5.50 10.11 4.10
N SER A 504 5.38 11.40 4.41
CA SER A 504 6.28 12.12 5.31
C SER A 504 5.75 12.01 6.73
N ASN A 505 6.53 11.43 7.64
CA ASN A 505 6.30 11.58 9.08
C ASN A 505 6.89 12.88 9.65
N THR A 506 7.15 13.88 8.81
CA THR A 506 7.58 15.21 9.27
C THR A 506 6.70 16.32 8.71
N THR A 507 6.03 16.98 9.65
CA THR A 507 5.43 18.31 9.51
C THR A 507 6.54 19.31 9.11
N GLN A 508 6.24 20.14 8.11
CA GLN A 508 7.04 21.30 7.68
C GLN A 508 8.38 21.04 6.96
N GLY A 509 8.30 20.87 5.64
CA GLY A 509 9.22 21.56 4.72
C GLY A 509 10.69 21.12 4.69
N ARG A 510 11.08 19.99 5.29
CA ARG A 510 12.46 19.45 5.20
C ARG A 510 12.47 17.94 5.03
N GLN A 511 13.01 17.52 3.88
CA GLN A 511 13.51 16.18 3.54
C GLN A 511 12.58 14.99 3.83
N THR A 512 12.01 14.48 2.73
CA THR A 512 11.31 13.21 2.59
C THR A 512 12.22 12.01 2.87
N ILE A 513 12.40 11.66 4.14
CA ILE A 513 12.62 10.26 4.48
C ILE A 513 11.25 9.60 4.34
N ARG A 514 11.02 8.94 3.20
CA ARG A 514 9.84 8.09 2.98
C ARG A 514 9.99 6.90 3.93
N GLU A 515 9.14 6.82 4.94
CA GLU A 515 9.04 5.67 5.84
C GLU A 515 7.81 4.86 5.44
N ALA A 516 7.85 3.54 5.68
CA ALA A 516 6.66 2.71 5.64
C ALA A 516 5.72 3.20 6.74
N ASP A 517 4.42 2.95 6.59
CA ASP A 517 3.57 3.09 7.76
C ASP A 517 4.10 2.18 8.86
N ARG A 518 4.30 2.79 10.04
CA ARG A 518 4.79 2.07 11.21
C ARG A 518 3.64 1.56 12.03
N GLU A 519 2.48 2.19 11.95
CA GLU A 519 1.32 1.94 12.80
C GLU A 519 0.21 1.43 11.90
N VAL A 520 0.36 0.19 11.41
CA VAL A 520 -0.63 -0.46 10.55
C VAL A 520 -1.57 -1.30 11.40
N PHE A 521 -2.84 -0.91 11.48
CA PHE A 521 -3.82 -1.58 12.34
C PHE A 521 -5.20 -1.74 11.68
N PRO A 522 -5.32 -2.61 10.65
CA PRO A 522 -6.54 -2.76 9.85
C PRO A 522 -7.74 -3.13 10.71
N GLY A 523 -8.83 -2.40 10.53
CA GLY A 523 -10.07 -2.62 11.29
C GLY A 523 -9.97 -2.34 12.80
N LEU A 524 -8.85 -1.83 13.31
CA LEU A 524 -8.64 -1.38 14.69
C LEU A 524 -8.55 0.16 14.81
N ASP A 525 -8.83 0.87 13.72
CA ASP A 525 -9.12 2.31 13.64
C ASP A 525 -10.55 2.54 13.12
N GLU A 526 -11.57 2.16 13.89
CA GLU A 526 -12.96 2.30 13.43
C GLU A 526 -13.39 3.78 13.30
N ASN A 527 -12.70 4.70 13.98
CA ASN A 527 -13.01 6.13 13.97
C ASN A 527 -12.20 6.93 12.91
N ASN A 528 -11.20 6.32 12.27
CA ASN A 528 -10.29 6.87 11.26
C ASN A 528 -9.52 8.11 11.73
N ASP A 529 -9.03 8.12 12.97
CA ASP A 529 -8.21 9.19 13.54
C ASP A 529 -6.70 8.91 13.48
N LEU A 530 -6.30 7.78 12.88
CA LEU A 530 -4.92 7.29 12.80
C LEU A 530 -4.32 6.98 14.18
N VAL A 531 -5.17 6.68 15.16
CA VAL A 531 -4.76 6.20 16.48
C VAL A 531 -5.44 4.88 16.76
N ASN A 532 -4.67 3.90 17.24
CA ASN A 532 -5.20 2.60 17.57
C ASN A 532 -6.33 2.70 18.61
N ASP A 533 -7.52 2.19 18.30
CA ASP A 533 -8.71 2.21 19.19
C ASP A 533 -8.47 1.51 20.54
N PHE A 534 -7.43 0.69 20.65
CA PHE A 534 -7.03 0.00 21.87
C PHE A 534 -5.91 0.70 22.65
N ASN A 535 -5.44 1.87 22.20
CA ASN A 535 -4.45 2.73 22.90
C ASN A 535 -4.67 4.21 22.51
N GLN A 536 -5.89 4.72 22.72
CA GLN A 536 -6.34 6.05 22.25
C GLN A 536 -5.64 7.22 22.98
N ASN A 537 -5.06 6.97 24.14
CA ASN A 537 -4.30 7.98 24.88
C ASN A 537 -2.79 7.97 24.55
N ASP A 538 -2.36 7.07 23.65
CA ASP A 538 -1.01 6.90 23.14
C ASP A 538 0.08 6.89 24.22
N ASN A 539 -0.07 6.04 25.24
CA ASN A 539 0.83 5.99 26.39
C ASN A 539 1.65 4.68 26.51
N GLU A 540 1.76 3.94 25.41
CA GLU A 540 2.43 2.63 25.31
C GLU A 540 1.80 1.51 26.16
N GLN A 541 0.55 1.70 26.61
CA GLN A 541 -0.19 0.70 27.38
C GLN A 541 -1.59 0.51 26.77
N PRO A 542 -1.98 -0.72 26.41
CA PRO A 542 -3.32 -0.95 25.90
C PRO A 542 -4.41 -0.53 26.88
N ASP A 543 -5.41 0.20 26.38
CA ASP A 543 -6.53 0.74 27.14
C ASP A 543 -7.34 -0.36 27.84
N TYR A 544 -7.39 -1.57 27.28
CA TYR A 544 -8.05 -2.74 27.89
C TYR A 544 -7.30 -3.31 29.11
N ASP A 545 -6.07 -2.90 29.36
CA ASP A 545 -5.26 -3.25 30.54
C ASP A 545 -5.11 -2.05 31.51
N GLU A 546 -5.43 -0.84 31.08
CA GLU A 546 -5.29 0.37 31.89
C GLU A 546 -6.40 0.55 32.92
N ALA A 547 -6.01 1.00 34.11
CA ALA A 547 -6.99 1.34 35.14
C ALA A 547 -7.95 2.44 34.67
N PHE A 548 -9.23 2.31 35.02
CA PHE A 548 -10.35 3.16 34.60
C PHE A 548 -10.73 3.04 33.10
N LEU A 549 -9.76 2.95 32.18
CA LEU A 549 -10.00 2.86 30.73
C LEU A 549 -10.48 1.47 30.30
N ARG A 550 -9.95 0.41 30.92
CA ARG A 550 -10.37 -0.99 30.68
C ARG A 550 -11.84 -1.23 30.94
N TYR A 551 -12.53 -0.32 31.62
CA TYR A 551 -13.98 -0.41 31.75
C TYR A 551 -14.68 -0.28 30.40
N ALA A 552 -14.22 0.63 29.53
CA ALA A 552 -14.86 0.94 28.25
C ALA A 552 -14.33 0.04 27.12
N VAL A 553 -13.03 -0.26 27.12
CA VAL A 553 -12.34 -1.02 26.07
C VAL A 553 -12.26 -2.51 26.44
N ASP A 554 -12.45 -3.40 25.45
CA ASP A 554 -12.27 -4.85 25.60
C ASP A 554 -11.09 -5.30 24.76
N ALA A 555 -10.41 -6.37 25.17
CA ALA A 555 -9.32 -6.92 24.38
C ALA A 555 -9.83 -7.44 23.01
N PRO A 556 -9.01 -7.38 21.94
CA PRO A 556 -9.39 -7.83 20.60
C PRO A 556 -9.89 -9.28 20.51
N GLU A 557 -9.44 -10.18 21.40
CA GLU A 557 -9.88 -11.58 21.43
C GLU A 557 -11.41 -11.76 21.64
N PHE A 558 -12.10 -10.74 22.16
CA PHE A 558 -13.56 -10.72 22.34
C PHE A 558 -14.34 -10.23 21.11
N LEU A 559 -13.65 -9.81 20.05
CA LEU A 559 -14.29 -9.36 18.82
C LEU A 559 -14.72 -10.56 17.98
N PHE A 560 -15.85 -10.42 17.31
CA PHE A 560 -16.38 -11.43 16.39
C PHE A 560 -16.20 -10.94 14.95
N GLY A 561 -15.89 -11.87 14.05
CA GLY A 561 -15.91 -11.64 12.61
C GLY A 561 -15.71 -12.94 11.87
N THR A 562 -15.73 -12.86 10.54
CA THR A 562 -15.45 -14.00 9.67
C THR A 562 -13.95 -14.17 9.49
N ASP A 563 -13.55 -15.42 9.38
CA ASP A 563 -12.19 -15.87 9.08
C ASP A 563 -12.40 -16.87 7.94
N MET A 564 -12.28 -16.39 6.70
CA MET A 564 -12.64 -17.15 5.50
C MET A 564 -11.45 -17.93 4.95
N ASN A 565 -10.22 -17.43 5.16
CA ASN A 565 -8.97 -18.10 4.80
C ASN A 565 -8.52 -19.15 5.85
N ASN A 566 -9.10 -19.16 7.04
CA ASN A 566 -8.96 -20.16 8.10
C ASN A 566 -7.61 -20.17 8.85
N ASN A 567 -6.91 -19.03 8.88
CA ASN A 567 -5.64 -18.87 9.61
C ASN A 567 -5.80 -18.54 11.11
N GLY A 568 -7.05 -18.30 11.56
CA GLY A 568 -7.39 -18.04 12.96
C GLY A 568 -7.40 -16.56 13.38
N VAL A 569 -7.13 -15.63 12.46
CA VAL A 569 -7.36 -14.19 12.62
C VAL A 569 -8.64 -13.82 11.85
N VAL A 570 -9.38 -12.83 12.32
CA VAL A 570 -10.58 -12.36 11.61
C VAL A 570 -10.12 -11.55 10.39
N ASP A 571 -10.68 -11.83 9.21
CA ASP A 571 -10.26 -11.25 7.91
C ASP A 571 -10.10 -9.71 7.96
N ARG A 572 -10.97 -9.02 8.72
CA ARG A 572 -10.96 -7.54 8.81
C ARG A 572 -9.75 -6.95 9.56
N PHE A 573 -9.01 -7.79 10.29
CA PHE A 573 -7.83 -7.40 11.08
C PHE A 573 -6.54 -7.94 10.48
N GLU A 574 -6.64 -8.64 9.35
CA GLU A 574 -5.47 -9.18 8.69
C GLU A 574 -4.63 -8.08 8.08
N ASN A 575 -3.34 -8.33 8.04
CA ASN A 575 -2.37 -7.47 7.40
C ASN A 575 -1.27 -8.35 6.81
N ASP A 576 -0.82 -8.04 5.60
CA ASP A 576 0.26 -8.77 4.94
C ASP A 576 1.34 -7.86 4.35
N THR A 577 1.97 -8.24 3.23
CA THR A 577 3.03 -7.45 2.56
C THR A 577 2.87 -7.48 1.04
N GLU A 578 1.70 -7.93 0.58
CA GLU A 578 1.35 -8.08 -0.82
C GLU A 578 0.53 -6.87 -1.27
N PRO A 579 0.48 -6.55 -2.58
CA PRO A 579 -0.43 -5.53 -3.06
C PRO A 579 -1.90 -5.87 -2.71
N ASP A 580 -2.69 -4.86 -2.35
CA ASP A 580 -4.14 -4.93 -2.03
C ASP A 580 -5.03 -5.36 -3.21
N PHE A 581 -4.80 -6.55 -3.76
CA PHE A 581 -5.71 -7.15 -4.72
C PHE A 581 -6.99 -7.60 -4.03
N PRO A 582 -8.14 -7.61 -4.73
CA PRO A 582 -9.36 -8.19 -4.18
C PRO A 582 -9.23 -9.67 -3.83
N TYR A 583 -8.26 -10.37 -4.44
CA TYR A 583 -7.95 -11.78 -4.22
C TYR A 583 -6.43 -11.99 -4.32
N ARG A 584 -5.87 -12.88 -3.50
CA ARG A 584 -4.44 -13.17 -3.46
C ARG A 584 -3.91 -13.72 -4.81
N ARG A 585 -2.66 -13.39 -5.14
CA ARG A 585 -1.96 -13.97 -6.30
C ARG A 585 -1.82 -15.48 -6.14
N ASP A 586 -1.67 -16.20 -7.25
CA ASP A 586 -1.58 -17.67 -7.27
C ASP A 586 -2.86 -18.40 -6.80
N HIS A 587 -3.97 -17.70 -6.54
CA HIS A 587 -5.22 -18.33 -6.10
C HIS A 587 -6.24 -18.42 -7.23
N ARG A 588 -6.98 -19.53 -7.25
CA ARG A 588 -8.24 -19.64 -8.00
C ARG A 588 -9.31 -20.27 -7.12
N GLY A 589 -10.51 -19.73 -7.18
CA GLY A 589 -11.56 -20.21 -6.29
C GLY A 589 -12.93 -19.67 -6.61
N TYR A 590 -13.89 -20.12 -5.81
CA TYR A 590 -15.21 -19.54 -5.74
C TYR A 590 -15.75 -19.61 -4.32
N ASN A 591 -16.65 -18.70 -4.03
CA ASN A 591 -17.45 -18.74 -2.83
C ASN A 591 -18.90 -18.41 -3.20
N VAL A 592 -19.85 -19.17 -2.67
CA VAL A 592 -21.27 -19.00 -2.95
C VAL A 592 -22.07 -19.19 -1.69
N TYR A 593 -22.99 -18.27 -1.42
CA TYR A 593 -23.93 -18.42 -0.33
C TYR A 593 -25.33 -17.96 -0.70
N VAL A 594 -26.29 -18.58 -0.04
CA VAL A 594 -27.70 -18.19 -0.06
C VAL A 594 -28.13 -17.98 1.38
N GLY A 595 -29.01 -17.01 1.59
CA GLY A 595 -29.58 -16.78 2.89
C GLY A 595 -30.99 -16.24 2.84
N ALA A 596 -31.61 -16.16 4.02
CA ALA A 596 -32.92 -15.61 4.22
C ALA A 596 -32.97 -14.76 5.49
N GLU A 597 -33.59 -13.60 5.38
CA GLU A 597 -34.04 -12.81 6.52
C GLU A 597 -35.42 -13.32 6.97
N VAL A 598 -35.44 -14.24 7.93
CA VAL A 598 -36.66 -14.93 8.39
C VAL A 598 -37.65 -13.96 9.03
N THR A 599 -37.10 -13.02 9.79
CA THR A 599 -37.78 -11.86 10.40
C THR A 599 -36.81 -10.68 10.35
N PRO A 600 -37.28 -9.42 10.41
CA PRO A 600 -36.39 -8.27 10.48
C PRO A 600 -35.31 -8.47 11.55
N GLY A 601 -34.04 -8.32 11.16
CA GLY A 601 -32.90 -8.51 12.07
C GLY A 601 -32.45 -9.97 12.29
N THR A 602 -33.15 -10.98 11.74
CA THR A 602 -32.78 -12.40 11.84
C THR A 602 -32.41 -12.98 10.48
N LYS A 603 -31.13 -13.27 10.26
CA LYS A 603 -30.60 -13.82 8.99
C LYS A 603 -29.98 -15.19 9.20
N ILE A 604 -30.26 -16.10 8.27
CA ILE A 604 -29.57 -17.39 8.14
C ILE A 604 -28.88 -17.40 6.78
N THR A 605 -27.61 -17.75 6.75
CA THR A 605 -26.79 -17.88 5.55
C THR A 605 -26.15 -19.26 5.54
N VAL A 606 -26.13 -19.92 4.39
CA VAL A 606 -25.38 -21.16 4.16
C VAL A 606 -24.55 -20.99 2.90
N GLY A 607 -23.27 -21.35 2.98
CA GLY A 607 -22.33 -21.15 1.88
C GLY A 607 -21.25 -22.21 1.76
N ARG A 608 -20.52 -22.12 0.66
CA ARG A 608 -19.45 -23.03 0.26
C ARG A 608 -18.33 -22.22 -0.41
N LEU A 609 -17.12 -22.38 0.11
CA LEU A 609 -15.86 -21.88 -0.45
C LEU A 609 -15.00 -23.06 -0.90
N ASP A 610 -14.39 -22.94 -2.07
CA ASP A 610 -13.39 -23.88 -2.61
C ASP A 610 -12.32 -23.06 -3.35
N GLU A 611 -11.10 -23.14 -2.85
CA GLU A 611 -9.94 -22.38 -3.31
C GLU A 611 -8.76 -23.31 -3.53
N THR A 612 -7.87 -22.96 -4.47
CA THR A 612 -6.68 -23.76 -4.80
C THR A 612 -5.55 -22.87 -5.27
N LEU A 613 -4.33 -23.14 -4.81
CA LEU A 613 -3.11 -22.55 -5.36
C LEU A 613 -2.85 -23.09 -6.78
N ILE A 614 -2.52 -22.22 -7.73
CA ILE A 614 -2.25 -22.58 -9.12
C ILE A 614 -0.88 -23.25 -9.26
N SER A 615 0.12 -22.75 -8.54
CA SER A 615 1.51 -23.24 -8.58
C SER A 615 1.70 -24.55 -7.80
N ARG A 616 1.28 -24.60 -6.53
CA ARG A 616 1.53 -25.75 -5.63
C ARG A 616 0.39 -26.78 -5.58
N GLY A 617 -0.85 -26.34 -5.83
CA GLY A 617 -2.02 -27.23 -5.82
C GLY A 617 -2.66 -27.49 -4.46
N ASN A 618 -2.15 -26.87 -3.38
CA ASN A 618 -2.81 -26.74 -2.08
C ASN A 618 -4.25 -26.22 -2.24
N ARG A 619 -5.17 -26.64 -1.38
CA ARG A 619 -6.60 -26.36 -1.42
C ARG A 619 -7.14 -25.97 -0.05
N SER A 620 -7.97 -24.93 -0.06
CA SER A 620 -8.82 -24.57 1.07
C SER A 620 -10.29 -24.80 0.73
N LYS A 621 -11.01 -25.51 1.60
CA LYS A 621 -12.42 -25.90 1.39
C LYS A 621 -13.22 -25.68 2.65
N SER A 622 -14.21 -24.80 2.59
CA SER A 622 -15.08 -24.51 3.72
C SER A 622 -16.55 -24.65 3.32
N THR A 623 -17.34 -25.40 4.09
CA THR A 623 -18.81 -25.32 4.06
C THR A 623 -19.25 -24.67 5.35
N TYR A 624 -20.07 -23.63 5.27
CA TYR A 624 -20.36 -22.81 6.44
C TYR A 624 -21.83 -22.43 6.56
N GLY A 625 -22.25 -22.18 7.79
CA GLY A 625 -23.54 -21.61 8.15
C GLY A 625 -23.34 -20.44 9.09
N LEU A 626 -23.94 -19.30 8.78
CA LEU A 626 -23.93 -18.10 9.62
C LEU A 626 -25.37 -17.76 10.00
N PHE A 627 -25.64 -17.67 11.29
CA PHE A 627 -26.87 -17.14 11.84
C PHE A 627 -26.58 -15.82 12.53
N THR A 628 -27.36 -14.78 12.23
CA THR A 628 -27.30 -13.49 12.93
C THR A 628 -28.69 -13.10 13.39
N TYR A 629 -28.80 -12.64 14.63
CA TYR A 629 -30.01 -12.12 15.23
C TYR A 629 -29.69 -10.78 15.90
N GLU A 630 -30.37 -9.72 15.48
CA GLU A 630 -30.30 -8.40 16.07
C GLU A 630 -31.72 -7.92 16.30
N ASP A 631 -32.02 -7.52 17.53
CA ASP A 631 -33.35 -7.02 17.89
C ASP A 631 -33.22 -6.02 19.04
N GLU A 632 -34.05 -4.99 18.96
CA GLU A 632 -34.23 -4.02 20.03
C GLU A 632 -35.60 -4.28 20.62
N PHE A 633 -35.68 -4.38 21.95
CA PHE A 633 -36.92 -4.53 22.68
C PHE A 633 -37.25 -3.22 23.42
N PRO A 634 -37.88 -2.21 22.79
CA PRO A 634 -38.05 -0.89 23.40
C PRO A 634 -38.84 -0.92 24.71
N ARG A 635 -39.78 -1.86 24.84
CA ARG A 635 -40.57 -2.06 26.08
C ARG A 635 -39.68 -2.43 27.28
N TYR A 636 -38.54 -3.06 27.02
CA TYR A 636 -37.60 -3.52 28.05
C TYR A 636 -36.26 -2.78 28.00
N ASP A 637 -36.07 -1.86 27.04
CA ASP A 637 -34.83 -1.12 26.81
C ASP A 637 -33.61 -2.06 26.75
N ILE A 638 -33.76 -3.11 25.92
CA ILE A 638 -32.79 -4.18 25.69
C ILE A 638 -32.39 -4.17 24.22
N ASP A 639 -31.09 -4.14 23.95
CA ASP A 639 -30.48 -4.47 22.63
C ASP A 639 -29.82 -5.84 22.78
N ILE A 640 -30.10 -6.78 21.87
CA ILE A 640 -29.43 -8.07 21.78
C ILE A 640 -28.90 -8.27 20.36
N ARG A 641 -27.64 -8.70 20.27
CA ARG A 641 -27.01 -9.20 19.05
C ARG A 641 -26.44 -10.57 19.30
N PHE A 642 -26.85 -11.55 18.51
CA PHE A 642 -26.37 -12.92 18.59
C PHE A 642 -25.89 -13.37 17.21
N MET A 643 -24.73 -14.02 17.16
CA MET A 643 -24.13 -14.53 15.93
C MET A 643 -23.62 -15.95 16.20
N GLU A 644 -23.88 -16.87 15.27
CA GLU A 644 -23.37 -18.25 15.29
C GLU A 644 -22.76 -18.55 13.93
N PHE A 645 -21.49 -18.93 13.90
CA PHE A 645 -20.78 -19.28 12.68
C PHE A 645 -20.17 -20.67 12.80
N LEU A 646 -20.78 -21.63 12.09
CA LEU A 646 -20.35 -23.02 12.05
C LEU A 646 -19.70 -23.30 10.69
N ARG A 647 -18.48 -23.83 10.69
CA ARG A 647 -17.71 -24.17 9.50
C ARG A 647 -17.20 -25.61 9.54
N PHE A 648 -17.17 -26.26 8.39
CA PHE A 648 -16.47 -27.52 8.15
C PHE A 648 -15.34 -27.25 7.16
N VAL A 649 -14.11 -27.28 7.66
CA VAL A 649 -12.92 -26.77 6.95
C VAL A 649 -11.96 -27.91 6.65
N LYS A 650 -11.38 -27.86 5.45
CA LYS A 650 -10.20 -28.62 5.06
C LYS A 650 -9.25 -27.68 4.36
N ASP A 651 -8.15 -27.33 5.01
CA ASP A 651 -7.29 -26.24 4.59
C ASP A 651 -5.80 -26.58 4.72
N ASP A 652 -5.08 -26.54 3.60
CA ASP A 652 -3.63 -26.73 3.56
C ASP A 652 -2.91 -25.56 2.88
N ILE A 653 -3.57 -24.40 2.74
CA ILE A 653 -2.98 -23.18 2.18
C ILE A 653 -2.42 -22.36 3.35
N PRO A 654 -1.09 -22.15 3.45
CA PRO A 654 -0.51 -21.31 4.48
C PRO A 654 -0.79 -19.83 4.21
N ASN A 655 -1.36 -19.15 5.20
CA ASN A 655 -1.74 -17.74 5.11
C ASN A 655 -1.06 -16.93 6.22
N ASP A 656 0.27 -16.82 6.16
CA ASP A 656 1.08 -16.05 7.10
C ASP A 656 0.67 -14.57 7.09
N LEU A 657 0.70 -13.93 8.25
CA LEU A 657 0.33 -12.53 8.44
C LEU A 657 1.46 -11.73 9.07
N ILE A 658 1.36 -10.41 8.96
CA ILE A 658 2.09 -9.47 9.82
C ILE A 658 1.06 -8.75 10.67
N GLN A 659 1.25 -8.66 11.99
CA GLN A 659 0.26 -8.07 12.88
C GLN A 659 0.89 -7.03 13.81
N TRP A 660 0.16 -5.95 14.08
CA TRP A 660 0.53 -5.00 15.12
C TRP A 660 0.35 -5.62 16.50
N VAL A 661 1.46 -5.79 17.21
CA VAL A 661 1.48 -6.34 18.56
C VAL A 661 2.08 -5.30 19.52
N GLN A 662 1.30 -4.92 20.53
CA GLN A 662 1.75 -4.06 21.61
C GLN A 662 1.76 -4.82 22.92
N GLN A 663 2.95 -5.00 23.50
CA GLN A 663 3.09 -5.53 24.84
C GLN A 663 2.89 -4.40 25.86
N PRO A 664 2.35 -4.69 27.06
CA PRO A 664 2.29 -3.71 28.14
C PRO A 664 3.65 -3.03 28.40
N PHE A 665 3.65 -1.70 28.52
CA PHE A 665 4.84 -0.88 28.76
C PHE A 665 5.92 -0.97 27.66
N SER A 666 5.51 -1.29 26.43
CA SER A 666 6.37 -1.17 25.26
C SER A 666 5.64 -0.44 24.14
N GLY A 667 6.40 0.25 23.30
CA GLY A 667 5.91 0.62 21.97
C GLY A 667 5.34 -0.60 21.25
N GLY A 668 4.26 -0.42 20.50
CA GLY A 668 3.76 -1.44 19.59
C GLY A 668 4.68 -1.59 18.38
N GLY A 669 4.55 -2.71 17.69
CA GLY A 669 5.28 -2.95 16.46
C GLY A 669 4.70 -4.10 15.66
N LEU A 670 4.96 -4.07 14.35
CA LEU A 670 4.61 -5.16 13.43
C LEU A 670 5.46 -6.41 13.72
N GLN A 671 4.81 -7.56 13.80
CA GLN A 671 5.44 -8.86 14.01
C GLN A 671 4.90 -9.89 13.02
N ASP A 672 5.79 -10.75 12.50
CA ASP A 672 5.40 -11.89 11.68
C ASP A 672 4.63 -12.91 12.52
N VAL A 673 3.44 -13.28 12.06
CA VAL A 673 2.55 -14.27 12.67
C VAL A 673 2.35 -15.40 11.66
N PRO A 674 3.10 -16.50 11.76
CA PRO A 674 2.95 -17.62 10.84
C PRO A 674 1.63 -18.34 11.06
N ASP A 675 1.01 -18.77 9.96
CA ASP A 675 -0.17 -19.60 9.98
C ASP A 675 0.20 -21.01 10.45
N ARG A 676 -0.47 -21.44 11.51
CA ARG A 676 -0.25 -22.74 12.15
C ARG A 676 -1.04 -23.87 11.48
N LEU A 677 -1.84 -23.57 10.45
CA LEU A 677 -2.71 -24.50 9.73
C LEU A 677 -3.62 -25.29 10.69
N ILE A 678 -4.24 -24.59 11.64
CA ILE A 678 -5.11 -25.20 12.67
C ILE A 678 -6.41 -25.80 12.08
N ALA A 679 -6.68 -25.57 10.79
CA ALA A 679 -7.91 -25.94 10.10
C ALA A 679 -7.75 -27.01 8.99
N GLN A 680 -6.67 -27.78 8.98
CA GLN A 680 -6.42 -28.85 7.96
C GLN A 680 -7.56 -29.85 7.82
N ASN A 681 -8.22 -30.24 8.91
CA ASN A 681 -9.47 -30.98 8.87
C ASN A 681 -10.26 -30.74 10.17
N THR A 682 -11.04 -29.67 10.19
CA THR A 682 -11.57 -29.13 11.45
C THR A 682 -13.03 -28.71 11.32
N THR A 683 -13.82 -28.95 12.38
CA THR A 683 -15.11 -28.27 12.55
C THR A 683 -14.92 -27.09 13.47
N VAL A 684 -15.17 -25.89 12.96
CA VAL A 684 -15.01 -24.64 13.70
C VAL A 684 -16.39 -24.10 14.07
N ASN A 685 -16.60 -23.79 15.34
CA ASN A 685 -17.82 -23.13 15.80
C ASN A 685 -17.48 -21.84 16.56
N SER A 686 -18.05 -20.73 16.13
CA SER A 686 -17.87 -19.41 16.75
C SER A 686 -19.23 -18.81 17.10
N THR A 687 -19.50 -18.69 18.40
CA THR A 687 -20.70 -18.08 18.96
C THR A 687 -20.37 -16.72 19.56
N TYR A 688 -21.20 -15.73 19.30
CA TYR A 688 -21.10 -14.39 19.89
C TYR A 688 -22.46 -13.91 20.37
N LEU A 689 -22.51 -13.31 21.55
CA LEU A 689 -23.68 -12.65 22.11
C LEU A 689 -23.25 -11.32 22.72
N LYS A 690 -23.83 -10.22 22.27
CA LYS A 690 -23.76 -8.90 22.89
C LYS A 690 -25.14 -8.52 23.37
N PHE A 691 -25.24 -7.93 24.56
CA PHE A 691 -26.50 -7.40 25.05
C PHE A 691 -26.29 -6.13 25.87
N SER A 692 -27.31 -5.28 25.89
CA SER A 692 -27.41 -4.16 26.82
C SER A 692 -28.80 -4.11 27.46
N PHE A 693 -28.87 -3.58 28.68
CA PHE A 693 -30.08 -3.44 29.46
C PHE A 693 -30.04 -2.09 30.19
N ASN A 694 -30.91 -1.16 29.78
CA ASN A 694 -30.89 0.23 30.25
C ASN A 694 -32.17 0.65 30.98
N ARG A 695 -33.15 -0.25 31.14
CA ARG A 695 -34.46 0.07 31.73
C ARG A 695 -34.41 0.65 33.15
N LEU A 696 -33.39 0.31 33.93
CA LEU A 696 -33.25 0.76 35.32
C LEU A 696 -32.48 2.08 35.41
N GLN A 697 -32.63 2.98 34.43
CA GLN A 697 -31.93 4.26 34.41
C GLN A 697 -31.95 4.96 35.78
N PRO A 698 -30.81 5.44 36.27
CA PRO A 698 -29.54 5.58 35.54
C PRO A 698 -28.63 4.34 35.53
N LEU A 699 -29.07 3.15 35.96
CA LEU A 699 -28.27 1.92 35.88
C LEU A 699 -28.19 1.40 34.44
N HIS A 700 -26.98 1.28 33.92
CA HIS A 700 -26.69 0.64 32.64
C HIS A 700 -25.99 -0.69 32.88
N ILE A 701 -26.44 -1.75 32.20
CA ILE A 701 -25.80 -3.06 32.22
C ILE A 701 -25.53 -3.49 30.78
N SER A 702 -24.33 -3.98 30.50
CA SER A 702 -23.99 -4.55 29.19
C SER A 702 -23.10 -5.76 29.34
N GLY A 703 -23.15 -6.67 28.36
CA GLY A 703 -22.30 -7.84 28.38
C GLY A 703 -21.99 -8.38 27.00
N LYS A 704 -20.91 -9.16 26.93
CA LYS A 704 -20.44 -9.87 25.76
C LYS A 704 -20.10 -11.31 26.15
N LEU A 705 -20.45 -12.27 25.32
CA LEU A 705 -20.02 -13.66 25.40
C LEU A 705 -19.47 -14.04 24.03
N LYS A 706 -18.28 -14.60 23.99
CA LYS A 706 -17.69 -15.20 22.80
C LYS A 706 -17.25 -16.62 23.12
N TRP A 707 -17.57 -17.56 22.25
CA TRP A 707 -17.18 -18.95 22.38
C TRP A 707 -16.70 -19.48 21.03
N ASP A 708 -15.42 -19.82 20.94
CA ASP A 708 -14.83 -20.45 19.76
C ASP A 708 -14.42 -21.88 20.09
N HIS A 709 -14.64 -22.81 19.17
CA HIS A 709 -14.23 -24.20 19.31
C HIS A 709 -13.79 -24.81 17.99
N TYR A 710 -12.61 -25.40 17.97
CA TYR A 710 -11.98 -26.06 16.84
C TYR A 710 -11.90 -27.55 17.15
N PHE A 711 -12.81 -28.33 16.59
CA PHE A 711 -12.82 -29.79 16.70
C PHE A 711 -11.93 -30.39 15.61
N GLN A 712 -10.74 -30.84 16.01
CA GLN A 712 -9.76 -31.48 15.13
C GLN A 712 -10.24 -32.90 14.76
N HIS A 713 -10.09 -33.30 13.50
CA HIS A 713 -10.48 -34.63 13.01
C HIS A 713 -9.27 -35.44 12.48
N ASP A 714 -9.45 -36.76 12.38
CA ASP A 714 -8.52 -37.71 11.75
C ASP A 714 -7.05 -37.59 12.24
N GLU A 715 -6.08 -37.57 11.33
CA GLU A 715 -4.64 -37.54 11.62
C GLU A 715 -4.24 -36.34 12.47
N GLN A 716 -4.86 -35.17 12.25
CA GLN A 716 -4.59 -33.95 13.01
C GLN A 716 -4.99 -34.09 14.49
N ALA A 717 -6.05 -34.84 14.78
CA ALA A 717 -6.48 -35.11 16.15
C ALA A 717 -5.49 -36.00 16.94
N ALA A 718 -4.61 -36.74 16.25
CA ALA A 718 -3.60 -37.56 16.91
C ALA A 718 -2.50 -36.70 17.55
N ASP A 719 -2.02 -35.70 16.80
CA ASP A 719 -0.85 -34.89 17.17
C ASP A 719 -1.21 -33.57 17.89
N THR A 720 -2.39 -33.00 17.59
CA THR A 720 -2.85 -31.72 18.17
C THR A 720 -3.96 -31.91 19.21
N ARG A 721 -4.42 -30.85 19.87
CA ARG A 721 -5.62 -30.88 20.73
C ARG A 721 -6.69 -29.91 20.19
N ASN A 722 -7.97 -30.20 20.46
CA ASN A 722 -9.04 -29.26 20.13
C ASN A 722 -8.80 -27.91 20.79
N GLU A 723 -8.86 -26.85 19.99
CA GLU A 723 -8.75 -25.49 20.47
C GLU A 723 -10.10 -24.94 20.93
N SER A 724 -10.10 -24.18 22.00
CA SER A 724 -11.31 -23.53 22.48
C SER A 724 -11.01 -22.21 23.17
N PHE A 725 -11.81 -21.19 22.87
CA PHE A 725 -11.84 -19.91 23.58
C PHE A 725 -13.24 -19.70 24.18
N THR A 726 -13.31 -19.22 25.42
CA THR A 726 -14.55 -18.77 26.05
C THR A 726 -14.26 -17.47 26.76
N GLY A 727 -14.82 -16.39 26.25
CA GLY A 727 -14.72 -15.05 26.81
C GLY A 727 -16.09 -14.59 27.28
N PHE A 728 -16.22 -14.13 28.52
CA PHE A 728 -17.42 -13.48 29.02
C PHE A 728 -17.06 -12.15 29.68
N ILE A 729 -17.78 -11.09 29.34
CA ILE A 729 -17.66 -9.76 29.93
C ILE A 729 -19.04 -9.33 30.38
N LEU A 730 -19.12 -8.84 31.61
CA LEU A 730 -20.31 -8.17 32.15
C LEU A 730 -19.89 -6.85 32.77
N ARG A 731 -20.62 -5.78 32.47
CA ARG A 731 -20.34 -4.43 32.96
C ARG A 731 -21.62 -3.81 33.50
N ALA A 732 -21.50 -3.05 34.57
CA ALA A 732 -22.56 -2.20 35.08
C ALA A 732 -22.01 -0.84 35.50
N ASP A 733 -22.76 0.23 35.25
CA ASP A 733 -22.48 1.57 35.78
C ASP A 733 -23.75 2.26 36.26
N TYR A 734 -23.60 3.15 37.23
CA TYR A 734 -24.71 3.93 37.78
C TYR A 734 -24.26 5.38 38.02
N PRO A 735 -24.32 6.26 37.01
CA PRO A 735 -24.08 7.68 37.20
C PRO A 735 -25.10 8.27 38.20
N TRP A 736 -24.58 8.80 39.28
CA TRP A 736 -25.33 9.41 40.37
C TRP A 736 -24.82 10.82 40.62
N GLN A 737 -25.70 11.81 40.52
CA GLN A 737 -25.38 13.21 40.76
C GLN A 737 -26.01 13.68 42.08
N PRO A 738 -25.38 13.42 43.25
CA PRO A 738 -25.93 13.82 44.55
C PRO A 738 -25.98 15.34 44.74
N LEU A 739 -25.11 16.10 44.06
CA LEU A 739 -25.06 17.56 44.09
C LEU A 739 -24.91 18.08 42.66
N GLN A 740 -25.34 19.31 42.38
CA GLN A 740 -25.20 19.89 41.04
C GLN A 740 -23.75 19.91 40.54
N THR A 741 -22.78 20.03 41.45
CA THR A 741 -21.35 20.07 41.15
C THR A 741 -20.62 18.75 41.38
N LEU A 742 -21.29 17.68 41.85
CA LEU A 742 -20.65 16.40 42.13
C LEU A 742 -21.37 15.26 41.41
N THR A 743 -20.65 14.60 40.52
CA THR A 743 -21.08 13.35 39.87
C THR A 743 -20.24 12.20 40.40
N LEU A 744 -20.91 11.13 40.82
CA LEU A 744 -20.30 9.87 41.24
C LEU A 744 -20.70 8.78 40.25
N ILE A 745 -19.72 7.99 39.80
CA ILE A 745 -19.94 6.93 38.81
C ILE A 745 -19.33 5.63 39.37
N PRO A 746 -20.04 4.91 40.24
CA PRO A 746 -19.71 3.52 40.54
C PRO A 746 -19.85 2.67 39.28
N LYS A 747 -18.87 1.81 39.08
CA LYS A 747 -18.73 0.90 37.94
C LYS A 747 -18.27 -0.46 38.43
N TRP A 748 -18.71 -1.49 37.74
CA TRP A 748 -18.26 -2.86 37.94
C TRP A 748 -18.09 -3.52 36.58
N LYS A 749 -16.96 -4.22 36.38
CA LYS A 749 -16.69 -5.04 35.20
C LYS A 749 -16.18 -6.41 35.68
N GLN A 750 -16.77 -7.48 35.17
CA GLN A 750 -16.30 -8.84 35.33
C GLN A 750 -15.81 -9.33 33.97
N THR A 751 -14.64 -9.95 33.91
CA THR A 751 -14.15 -10.67 32.72
C THR A 751 -13.77 -12.10 33.07
N LEU A 752 -14.18 -13.04 32.25
CA LEU A 752 -13.80 -14.45 32.35
C LEU A 752 -13.20 -14.86 31.00
N THR A 753 -11.94 -15.29 31.00
CA THR A 753 -11.26 -15.81 29.82
C THR A 753 -10.81 -17.24 30.07
N ARG A 754 -11.21 -18.15 29.19
CA ARG A 754 -10.73 -19.54 29.19
C ARG A 754 -10.24 -19.91 27.80
N ARG A 755 -8.95 -20.22 27.67
CA ARG A 755 -8.33 -20.61 26.40
C ARG A 755 -7.64 -21.97 26.51
N VAL A 756 -7.82 -22.79 25.48
CA VAL A 756 -7.11 -24.04 25.26
C VAL A 756 -6.55 -23.97 23.84
N PRO A 757 -5.26 -23.65 23.66
CA PRO A 757 -4.65 -23.58 22.32
C PRO A 757 -4.58 -24.94 21.59
N THR A 758 -4.34 -24.97 20.27
CA THR A 758 -4.16 -26.23 19.50
C THR A 758 -2.86 -26.97 19.85
N ASP A 759 -1.76 -26.26 20.09
CA ASP A 759 -0.49 -26.86 20.51
C ASP A 759 -0.59 -27.40 21.95
N ARG A 760 -0.15 -28.64 22.16
CA ARG A 760 -0.14 -29.30 23.46
C ARG A 760 0.90 -28.74 24.42
N LEU A 761 1.98 -28.14 23.91
CA LEU A 761 3.03 -27.49 24.70
C LEU A 761 2.58 -26.12 25.23
N GLU A 762 1.68 -25.45 24.52
CA GLU A 762 1.13 -24.18 24.96
C GLU A 762 0.18 -24.31 26.16
N LEU A 763 0.23 -23.30 27.02
CA LEU A 763 -0.49 -23.28 28.29
C LEU A 763 -1.98 -23.07 28.10
N ARG A 764 -2.75 -23.75 28.96
CA ARG A 764 -4.19 -23.48 29.09
C ARG A 764 -4.39 -22.29 30.02
N ARG A 765 -5.14 -21.30 29.56
CA ARG A 765 -5.49 -20.08 30.32
C ARG A 765 -6.90 -20.23 30.91
N ALA A 766 -7.11 -19.84 32.16
CA ALA A 766 -8.45 -19.71 32.75
C ALA A 766 -8.41 -18.65 33.84
N GLU A 767 -8.89 -17.45 33.56
CA GLU A 767 -8.73 -16.27 34.41
C GLU A 767 -10.09 -15.59 34.61
N LEU A 768 -10.35 -15.16 35.84
CA LEU A 768 -11.50 -14.35 36.23
C LEU A 768 -10.99 -13.04 36.82
N SER A 769 -11.29 -11.91 36.19
CA SER A 769 -11.04 -10.57 36.73
C SER A 769 -12.34 -9.93 37.19
N GLU A 770 -12.32 -9.39 38.40
CA GLU A 770 -13.39 -8.59 38.99
C GLU A 770 -12.86 -7.19 39.24
N ILE A 771 -13.42 -6.19 38.55
CA ILE A 771 -12.97 -4.81 38.57
C ILE A 771 -14.09 -3.95 39.14
N PHE A 772 -13.85 -3.34 40.28
CA PHE A 772 -14.75 -2.37 40.90
C PHE A 772 -14.11 -1.00 40.82
N SER A 773 -14.79 -0.01 40.24
CA SER A 773 -14.30 1.36 40.23
C SER A 773 -15.35 2.36 40.70
N LEU A 774 -14.88 3.41 41.35
CA LEU A 774 -15.68 4.56 41.74
C LEU A 774 -14.96 5.80 41.26
N MET A 775 -15.58 6.51 40.32
CA MET A 775 -15.09 7.80 39.84
C MET A 775 -15.94 8.93 40.42
N SER A 776 -15.31 10.07 40.69
CA SER A 776 -15.98 11.30 41.08
C SER A 776 -15.50 12.46 40.22
N VAL A 777 -16.44 13.29 39.78
CA VAL A 777 -16.17 14.55 39.08
C VAL A 777 -16.76 15.67 39.93
N TYR A 778 -15.91 16.56 40.43
CA TYR A 778 -16.30 17.72 41.22
C TYR A 778 -16.00 19.03 40.49
N GLU A 779 -17.03 19.72 40.03
CA GLU A 779 -16.92 21.01 39.37
C GLU A 779 -16.72 22.13 40.40
N ILE A 780 -15.52 22.69 40.46
CA ILE A 780 -15.23 23.86 41.30
C ILE A 780 -15.76 25.13 40.62
N ILE A 781 -15.51 25.25 39.31
CA ILE A 781 -16.07 26.27 38.43
C ILE A 781 -16.69 25.54 37.23
N PRO A 782 -18.04 25.56 37.09
CA PRO A 782 -18.72 24.84 36.02
C PRO A 782 -18.12 25.11 34.64
N GLY A 783 -17.82 24.03 33.91
CA GLY A 783 -17.27 24.07 32.55
C GLY A 783 -15.80 24.51 32.40
N SER A 784 -15.11 24.95 33.47
CA SER A 784 -13.75 25.52 33.34
C SER A 784 -12.74 25.05 34.38
N PHE A 785 -13.15 24.61 35.57
CA PHE A 785 -12.23 24.08 36.57
C PHE A 785 -12.89 22.97 37.39
N TYR A 786 -12.36 21.76 37.29
CA TYR A 786 -12.94 20.58 37.93
C TYR A 786 -11.87 19.60 38.40
N VAL A 787 -12.24 18.76 39.36
CA VAL A 787 -11.40 17.69 39.92
C VAL A 787 -12.01 16.35 39.56
N GLU A 788 -11.19 15.45 39.05
CA GLU A 788 -11.57 14.06 38.76
C GLU A 788 -10.77 13.15 39.68
N SER A 789 -11.45 12.34 40.49
CA SER A 789 -10.81 11.36 41.37
C SER A 789 -11.38 9.98 41.10
N GLY A 790 -10.55 8.95 41.19
CA GLY A 790 -10.95 7.57 40.93
C GLY A 790 -10.28 6.61 41.91
N VAL A 791 -11.02 5.59 42.34
CA VAL A 791 -10.48 4.40 42.99
C VAL A 791 -10.92 3.19 42.19
N GLU A 792 -10.00 2.31 41.83
CA GLU A 792 -10.27 1.04 41.17
C GLU A 792 -9.63 -0.11 41.96
N TRP A 793 -10.39 -1.16 42.19
CA TRP A 793 -9.94 -2.39 42.83
C TRP A 793 -10.20 -3.57 41.90
N GLU A 794 -9.13 -4.19 41.44
CA GLU A 794 -9.14 -5.38 40.59
C GLU A 794 -8.72 -6.62 41.39
N VAL A 795 -9.42 -7.73 41.18
CA VAL A 795 -9.07 -9.04 41.72
C VAL A 795 -8.99 -10.03 40.56
N ILE A 796 -7.78 -10.53 40.26
CA ILE A 796 -7.57 -11.57 39.26
C ILE A 796 -7.37 -12.91 39.97
N ASN A 797 -8.18 -13.89 39.58
CA ASN A 797 -8.03 -15.28 40.00
C ASN A 797 -7.74 -16.16 38.78
N ASN A 798 -6.59 -16.84 38.79
CA ASN A 798 -6.32 -17.92 37.88
C ASN A 798 -7.02 -19.19 38.39
N LEU A 799 -8.00 -19.65 37.60
CA LEU A 799 -8.81 -20.83 37.90
C LEU A 799 -8.05 -22.15 37.64
N ARG A 800 -6.78 -22.08 37.20
CA ARG A 800 -5.86 -23.21 37.08
C ARG A 800 -4.86 -23.23 38.24
N LYS A 801 -4.41 -24.43 38.59
CA LYS A 801 -3.30 -24.61 39.52
C LYS A 801 -2.00 -24.19 38.83
N LYS A 802 -1.17 -23.42 39.55
CA LYS A 802 0.20 -23.05 39.16
C LYS A 802 1.00 -24.31 38.78
N PRO A 803 1.48 -24.44 37.53
CA PRO A 803 2.41 -25.50 37.14
C PRO A 803 3.74 -25.36 37.90
N ASP A 804 4.42 -26.48 38.14
CA ASP A 804 5.76 -26.50 38.74
C ASP A 804 6.74 -27.23 37.80
N PRO A 805 7.73 -26.54 37.20
CA PRO A 805 8.01 -25.09 37.35
C PRO A 805 6.97 -24.22 36.65
N ALA A 806 6.79 -22.98 37.14
CA ALA A 806 5.89 -22.02 36.51
C ALA A 806 6.50 -21.50 35.20
N PRO A 807 5.82 -21.68 34.06
CA PRO A 807 6.29 -21.16 32.78
C PRO A 807 6.13 -19.62 32.72
N PRO A 808 6.92 -18.92 31.88
CA PRO A 808 6.97 -17.46 31.86
C PRO A 808 5.62 -16.76 31.65
N ASN A 809 4.70 -17.39 30.90
CA ASN A 809 3.42 -16.80 30.53
C ASN A 809 2.26 -17.19 31.48
N PHE A 810 2.56 -17.77 32.64
CA PHE A 810 1.53 -18.11 33.63
C PHE A 810 1.18 -16.89 34.49
N VAL A 811 -0.07 -16.41 34.38
CA VAL A 811 -0.59 -15.31 35.22
C VAL A 811 -0.93 -15.85 36.62
N GLU A 812 -0.34 -15.28 37.68
CA GLU A 812 -0.68 -15.65 39.06
C GLU A 812 -1.90 -14.87 39.58
N ASP A 813 -2.48 -15.34 40.69
CA ASP A 813 -3.51 -14.58 41.40
C ASP A 813 -2.91 -13.30 41.98
N PHE A 814 -3.56 -12.17 41.74
CA PHE A 814 -3.19 -10.89 42.34
C PHE A 814 -4.41 -10.00 42.57
N ASN A 815 -4.22 -8.98 43.41
CA ASN A 815 -5.15 -7.86 43.47
C ASN A 815 -4.41 -6.55 43.22
N THR A 816 -5.10 -5.60 42.59
CA THR A 816 -4.57 -4.28 42.26
C THR A 816 -5.49 -3.23 42.85
N LEU A 817 -4.93 -2.29 43.61
CA LEU A 817 -5.63 -1.08 44.04
C LEU A 817 -5.01 0.13 43.34
N THR A 818 -5.81 0.82 42.53
CA THR A 818 -5.41 2.06 41.85
C THR A 818 -6.18 3.23 42.42
N VAL A 819 -5.48 4.31 42.77
CA VAL A 819 -6.05 5.57 43.20
C VAL A 819 -5.50 6.67 42.30
N ALA A 820 -6.37 7.44 41.66
CA ALA A 820 -5.98 8.55 40.79
C ALA A 820 -6.73 9.83 41.19
N THR A 821 -6.09 10.97 41.00
CA THR A 821 -6.73 12.28 41.10
C THR A 821 -6.08 13.26 40.12
N GLN A 822 -6.91 14.01 39.41
CA GLN A 822 -6.52 15.01 38.42
C GLN A 822 -7.31 16.31 38.64
N LEU A 823 -6.62 17.44 38.47
CA LEU A 823 -7.20 18.77 38.37
C LEU A 823 -7.18 19.19 36.90
N THR A 824 -8.33 19.55 36.35
CA THR A 824 -8.47 20.00 34.97
C THR A 824 -8.90 21.46 34.93
N ASN A 825 -8.14 22.30 34.23
CA ASN A 825 -8.47 23.71 33.98
C ASN A 825 -8.59 24.00 32.48
N LYS A 826 -9.72 24.55 32.05
CA LYS A 826 -9.94 25.06 30.70
C LYS A 826 -9.91 26.59 30.71
N SER A 827 -9.03 27.19 29.91
CA SER A 827 -8.88 28.65 29.82
C SER A 827 -8.56 29.12 28.41
N ALA A 828 -9.07 30.29 28.01
CA ALA A 828 -8.73 30.87 26.71
C ALA A 828 -7.36 31.56 26.75
N TYR A 829 -6.49 31.27 25.78
CA TYR A 829 -5.17 31.88 25.65
C TYR A 829 -4.76 32.00 24.17
N LEU A 830 -4.43 33.22 23.72
CA LEU A 830 -3.98 33.53 22.35
C LEU A 830 -4.88 32.96 21.22
N GLY A 831 -6.20 32.92 21.45
CA GLY A 831 -7.18 32.40 20.48
C GLY A 831 -7.42 30.89 20.55
N TYR A 832 -6.71 30.17 21.42
CA TYR A 832 -6.93 28.76 21.72
C TYR A 832 -7.64 28.58 23.07
N ILE A 833 -8.28 27.43 23.27
CA ILE A 833 -8.67 26.94 24.59
C ILE A 833 -7.57 26.00 25.08
N LEU A 834 -6.86 26.43 26.13
CA LEU A 834 -5.93 25.59 26.86
C LEU A 834 -6.70 24.69 27.82
N THR A 835 -6.41 23.39 27.79
CA THR A 835 -6.84 22.42 28.81
C THR A 835 -5.61 21.92 29.54
N ALA A 836 -5.43 22.32 30.80
CA ALA A 836 -4.32 21.92 31.65
C ALA A 836 -4.78 20.87 32.67
N ASN A 837 -4.14 19.71 32.65
CA ASN A 837 -4.38 18.58 33.54
C ASN A 837 -3.17 18.40 34.46
N VAL A 838 -3.39 18.38 35.77
CA VAL A 838 -2.35 18.09 36.77
C VAL A 838 -2.84 16.97 37.65
N GLY A 839 -2.12 15.87 37.74
CA GLY A 839 -2.61 14.70 38.46
C GLY A 839 -1.55 13.76 38.99
N VAL A 840 -2.02 12.82 39.82
CA VAL A 840 -1.24 11.71 40.36
C VAL A 840 -2.06 10.42 40.28
N ARG A 841 -1.39 9.30 40.01
CA ARG A 841 -1.94 7.94 40.04
C ARG A 841 -1.00 7.05 40.85
N VAL A 842 -1.54 6.32 41.81
CA VAL A 842 -0.82 5.32 42.60
C VAL A 842 -1.50 3.98 42.40
N GLN A 843 -0.75 2.99 41.94
CA GLN A 843 -1.23 1.63 41.72
C GLN A 843 -0.41 0.69 42.58
N ARG A 844 -1.06 -0.15 43.37
CA ARG A 844 -0.40 -1.17 44.19
C ARG A 844 -0.95 -2.53 43.80
N GLN A 845 -0.10 -3.38 43.24
CA GLN A 845 -0.39 -4.76 42.88
C GLN A 845 0.20 -5.68 43.95
N ASN A 846 -0.61 -6.56 44.53
CA ASN A 846 -0.18 -7.52 45.55
C ASN A 846 -0.32 -8.94 45.00
N PHE A 847 0.80 -9.66 44.95
CA PHE A 847 0.90 -11.07 44.62
C PHE A 847 0.95 -11.91 45.92
N ARG A 848 0.94 -13.23 45.79
CA ARG A 848 1.16 -14.12 46.95
C ARG A 848 2.55 -13.95 47.56
N GLU A 849 3.56 -13.66 46.73
CA GLU A 849 4.96 -13.51 47.13
C GLU A 849 5.51 -12.13 46.76
N GLY A 850 4.87 -11.07 47.24
CA GLY A 850 5.39 -9.70 47.09
C GLY A 850 4.31 -8.68 46.74
N SER A 851 4.72 -7.42 46.66
CA SER A 851 3.87 -6.35 46.17
C SER A 851 4.69 -5.36 45.37
N GLU A 852 4.13 -4.88 44.27
CA GLU A 852 4.70 -3.84 43.44
C GLU A 852 3.85 -2.57 43.57
N THR A 853 4.49 -1.41 43.58
CA THR A 853 3.80 -0.12 43.66
C THR A 853 4.33 0.79 42.56
N ASN A 854 3.42 1.19 41.68
CA ASN A 854 3.68 2.14 40.61
C ASN A 854 3.10 3.51 41.01
N PHE A 855 3.88 4.57 40.77
CA PHE A 855 3.50 5.95 41.03
C PHE A 855 3.73 6.77 39.76
N LEU A 856 2.69 7.48 39.32
CA LEU A 856 2.71 8.41 38.21
C LEU A 856 2.29 9.78 38.71
N SER A 857 3.02 10.82 38.33
CA SER A 857 2.61 12.22 38.47
C SER A 857 2.79 12.92 37.14
N PHE A 858 1.82 13.71 36.71
CA PHE A 858 1.85 14.33 35.40
C PHE A 858 1.30 15.75 35.42
N VAL A 859 1.77 16.54 34.44
CA VAL A 859 1.25 17.85 34.07
C VAL A 859 1.17 17.87 32.56
N THR A 860 -0.04 17.96 32.01
CA THR A 860 -0.29 17.95 30.57
C THR A 860 -1.08 19.19 30.20
N VAL A 861 -0.71 19.87 29.11
CA VAL A 861 -1.41 21.06 28.63
C VAL A 861 -1.71 20.89 27.15
N PHE A 862 -3.00 20.88 26.82
CA PHE A 862 -3.51 20.82 25.45
C PHE A 862 -3.93 22.20 24.99
N ALA A 863 -3.79 22.52 23.70
CA ALA A 863 -4.28 23.76 23.10
C ALA A 863 -5.14 23.44 21.87
N GLY A 864 -6.43 23.75 21.92
CA GLY A 864 -7.39 23.47 20.85
C GLY A 864 -8.07 24.73 20.32
N LEU A 865 -8.46 24.71 19.04
CA LEU A 865 -9.41 25.68 18.48
C LEU A 865 -10.82 25.11 18.70
N ASN A 866 -11.72 25.93 19.23
CA ASN A 866 -13.06 25.51 19.64
C ASN A 866 -14.02 25.34 18.47
#